data_AF-A0A2N5UXT4-F1
#
_entry.id   AF-A0A2N5UXT4-F1
#
_cell.length_a   1.000
_cell.length_b   1.000
_cell.length_c   1.000
_cell.angle_alpha   90.00
_cell.angle_beta   90.00
_cell.angle_gamma   90.00
#
_symmetry.space_group_name_H-M   'P 1'
#
loop_
_entity.id
_entity.type
_entity.pdbx_description
1 polymer ?
#
loop_
_entity_poly.entity_id
_entity_poly.type
_entity_poly.pdbx_seq_one_letter_code
_entity_poly.pdbx_strand_id
1 'polypeptide(L)'
;MLDHVHIFHRGGLVLWSKSFVPTPSPLRTLIGDGLIEEQSTGFKDMMVMQIGSYSLQWNLSNEFGLIFVVAYQRILQLTYITELLESMKSMFTSLYGSILDTTFNSWIVPEAGLAEGFKELFKGWDQSFHKLLKEIERMSDRRRRGADQQKTIELEKKAVQREVEEDPSLDEQHPTALTTATDAEAIARNIAALKARKKRSKTSTSRVTSRSGTDTDTASASKSQASNKKIARKWDNGKITADDIAEYDFSEKDGQLDDSKTLSSNFIDKMSMGTRNQKGLYEVADFDRSRPDKHSEEDSSQPTFFSKIMSSIPIFGQKLGPIVLREEDVKPMIEQIQMQLMKKNVAREIAVRICERIQVELIGKKLLDQSTKALKKLINHSLEISLTKILTPKTSVDILADIHQKQERQKQMNLSQLSGGSPMAPYVMTFVGVNGVGKSTNLSKVAFWLLQNRLRVLIAACDTFRSGAVEQLRTHVRNLGKLGGAIEHNSFDSNHEESTKIELFEKGYGKDAAGIAKEAIQYAKTEGFDVVLIDTAGRMQDNEPLMRALGKLVVVNQPDKILFVGEALVGNEAVDQLTKFDKSLKTFSGLDSHLPRGIDGIILTKFDTIDDKVGAALSMTYTINQPIVFVGTGQTYTDLKNLKVNHVVNALMR
;
A
#
# COMPACT_ATOMS: atom_id res chain seq x y z
N MET A 1 -13.48 -33.93 -11.85
CA MET A 1 -13.56 -33.36 -13.22
C MET A 1 -12.84 -32.04 -13.22
N LEU A 2 -11.80 -31.94 -14.04
CA LEU A 2 -11.07 -30.70 -14.31
C LEU A 2 -11.75 -30.01 -15.49
N ASP A 3 -11.78 -28.68 -15.52
CA ASP A 3 -12.38 -27.94 -16.64
C ASP A 3 -11.32 -27.55 -17.65
N HIS A 4 -10.22 -26.94 -17.18
CA HIS A 4 -9.13 -26.46 -18.03
C HIS A 4 -7.76 -26.72 -17.40
N VAL A 5 -6.77 -27.06 -18.23
CA VAL A 5 -5.38 -27.23 -17.81
C VAL A 5 -4.47 -26.55 -18.82
N HIS A 6 -3.50 -25.77 -18.34
CA HIS A 6 -2.61 -24.96 -19.16
C HIS A 6 -1.16 -25.09 -18.70
N ILE A 7 -0.24 -25.09 -19.66
CA ILE A 7 1.21 -24.93 -19.46
C ILE A 7 1.65 -23.77 -20.33
N PHE A 8 2.24 -22.75 -19.73
CA PHE A 8 2.74 -21.58 -20.45
C PHE A 8 4.03 -21.04 -19.84
N HIS A 9 4.80 -20.33 -20.65
CA HIS A 9 6.01 -19.65 -20.22
C HIS A 9 5.68 -18.29 -19.60
N ARG A 10 6.49 -17.83 -18.63
CA ARG A 10 6.36 -16.51 -17.96
C ARG A 10 6.27 -15.33 -18.93
N GLY A 11 6.83 -15.47 -20.14
CA GLY A 11 6.71 -14.49 -21.24
C GLY A 11 5.34 -14.45 -21.93
N GLY A 12 4.32 -15.16 -21.44
CA GLY A 12 2.97 -15.16 -21.99
C GLY A 12 2.72 -16.17 -23.12
N LEU A 13 3.72 -17.02 -23.43
CA LEU A 13 3.63 -18.01 -24.48
C LEU A 13 2.96 -19.31 -23.98
N VAL A 14 1.82 -19.68 -24.56
CA VAL A 14 1.13 -20.94 -24.24
C VAL A 14 1.82 -22.11 -24.96
N LEU A 15 2.33 -23.07 -24.18
CA LEU A 15 3.02 -24.25 -24.70
C LEU A 15 2.06 -25.41 -24.92
N TRP A 16 1.11 -25.59 -24.00
CA TRP A 16 0.09 -26.61 -24.10
C TRP A 16 -1.18 -26.18 -23.37
N SER A 17 -2.34 -26.54 -23.92
CA SER A 17 -3.63 -26.32 -23.30
C SER A 17 -4.57 -27.48 -23.57
N LYS A 18 -5.32 -27.87 -22.54
CA LYS A 18 -6.37 -28.88 -22.63
C LYS A 18 -7.63 -28.37 -21.97
N SER A 19 -8.71 -28.47 -22.73
CA SER A 19 -10.05 -28.16 -22.25
C SER A 19 -10.87 -29.44 -22.20
N PHE A 20 -11.58 -29.65 -21.09
CA PHE A 20 -12.49 -30.77 -20.87
C PHE A 20 -13.96 -30.36 -20.98
N VAL A 21 -14.23 -29.06 -21.05
CA VAL A 21 -15.56 -28.46 -21.11
C VAL A 21 -15.56 -27.37 -22.18
N PRO A 22 -16.61 -27.21 -23.00
CA PRO A 22 -16.65 -26.22 -24.08
C PRO A 22 -16.76 -24.75 -23.62
N THR A 23 -16.40 -24.44 -22.38
CA THR A 23 -16.40 -23.06 -21.84
C THR A 23 -15.12 -22.30 -22.26
N PRO A 24 -15.19 -20.97 -22.43
CA PRO A 24 -14.00 -20.17 -22.68
C PRO A 24 -12.99 -20.31 -21.53
N SER A 25 -11.71 -20.45 -21.87
CA SER A 25 -10.64 -20.64 -20.87
C SER A 25 -10.52 -19.42 -19.95
N PRO A 26 -10.38 -19.61 -18.62
CA PRO A 26 -10.14 -18.52 -17.68
C PRO A 26 -8.71 -17.97 -17.75
N LEU A 27 -7.87 -18.45 -18.68
CA LEU A 27 -6.44 -18.08 -18.78
C LEU A 27 -6.23 -16.56 -18.91
N ARG A 28 -7.09 -15.86 -19.65
CA ARG A 28 -7.00 -14.40 -19.80
C ARG A 28 -7.20 -13.68 -18.46
N THR A 29 -8.12 -14.19 -17.64
CA THR A 29 -8.40 -13.68 -16.30
C THR A 29 -7.30 -14.07 -15.31
N LEU A 30 -6.70 -15.26 -15.43
CA LEU A 30 -5.53 -15.64 -14.65
C LEU A 30 -4.30 -14.75 -14.94
N ILE A 31 -4.09 -14.36 -16.20
CA ILE A 31 -2.99 -13.45 -16.56
C ILE A 31 -3.28 -12.04 -16.03
N GLY A 32 -4.54 -11.57 -16.13
CA GLY A 32 -4.97 -10.25 -15.65
C GLY A 32 -4.97 -10.10 -14.13
N ASP A 33 -5.52 -11.07 -13.41
CA ASP A 33 -5.76 -10.98 -11.96
C ASP A 33 -4.68 -11.77 -11.20
N GLY A 34 -4.31 -12.98 -11.66
CA GLY A 34 -3.41 -13.89 -10.91
C GLY A 34 -1.90 -13.60 -11.05
N LEU A 35 -1.42 -13.20 -12.22
CA LEU A 35 0.02 -12.92 -12.47
C LEU A 35 0.40 -11.45 -12.27
N ILE A 36 -0.59 -10.54 -12.36
CA ILE A 36 -0.38 -9.08 -12.26
C ILE A 36 -0.82 -8.53 -10.89
N GLU A 37 -1.79 -9.15 -10.20
CA GLU A 37 -2.26 -8.74 -8.85
C GLU A 37 -1.69 -9.59 -7.69
N GLU A 38 -0.51 -10.21 -7.84
CA GLU A 38 0.23 -10.95 -6.79
C GLU A 38 0.65 -10.06 -5.58
N GLN A 39 -0.29 -9.48 -4.83
CA GLN A 39 0.01 -8.61 -3.69
C GLN A 39 -0.72 -8.96 -2.37
N SER A 40 -1.65 -9.93 -2.33
CA SER A 40 -2.52 -10.07 -1.16
C SER A 40 -2.56 -11.42 -0.41
N THR A 41 -1.92 -12.50 -0.86
CA THR A 41 -2.06 -13.80 -0.18
C THR A 41 -0.72 -14.42 0.22
N GLY A 42 -0.66 -15.05 1.40
CA GLY A 42 0.56 -15.65 1.96
C GLY A 42 1.00 -16.92 1.21
N PHE A 43 2.19 -17.44 1.54
CA PHE A 43 2.89 -18.56 0.87
C PHE A 43 2.04 -19.76 0.40
N LYS A 44 1.02 -20.20 1.17
CA LYS A 44 0.11 -21.32 0.80
C LYS A 44 -1.09 -20.90 -0.05
N ASP A 45 -1.56 -19.66 0.10
CA ASP A 45 -2.67 -19.08 -0.66
C ASP A 45 -2.20 -18.35 -1.94
N MET A 46 -0.87 -18.32 -2.18
CA MET A 46 -0.26 -17.75 -3.37
C MET A 46 -0.39 -18.63 -4.62
N MET A 47 -0.86 -19.88 -4.46
CA MET A 47 -1.00 -20.86 -5.53
C MET A 47 -2.46 -21.29 -5.77
N VAL A 48 -3.40 -20.65 -5.07
CA VAL A 48 -4.84 -20.90 -5.21
C VAL A 48 -5.58 -19.57 -5.28
N MET A 49 -6.39 -19.38 -6.32
CA MET A 49 -7.21 -18.19 -6.50
C MET A 49 -8.65 -18.60 -6.81
N GLN A 50 -9.62 -17.91 -6.20
CA GLN A 50 -11.03 -18.15 -6.45
C GLN A 50 -11.60 -16.99 -7.26
N ILE A 51 -12.11 -17.28 -8.46
CA ILE A 51 -12.72 -16.30 -9.35
C ILE A 51 -14.12 -16.78 -9.71
N GLY A 52 -15.14 -16.10 -9.19
CA GLY A 52 -16.54 -16.45 -9.43
C GLY A 52 -16.85 -17.91 -9.05
N SER A 53 -17.27 -18.71 -10.04
CA SER A 53 -17.57 -20.14 -9.89
C SER A 53 -16.36 -21.07 -10.01
N TYR A 54 -15.17 -20.54 -10.33
CA TYR A 54 -13.97 -21.33 -10.56
C TYR A 54 -12.96 -21.18 -9.42
N SER A 55 -12.26 -22.28 -9.15
CA SER A 55 -11.03 -22.31 -8.37
C SER A 55 -9.87 -22.58 -9.33
N LEU A 56 -8.85 -21.75 -9.28
CA LEU A 56 -7.62 -21.88 -10.05
C LEU A 56 -6.48 -22.24 -9.12
N GLN A 57 -5.71 -23.26 -9.48
CA GLN A 57 -4.46 -23.60 -8.80
C GLN A 57 -3.30 -23.63 -9.79
N TRP A 58 -2.11 -23.23 -9.36
CA TRP A 58 -0.93 -23.27 -10.21
C TRP A 58 0.34 -23.69 -9.49
N ASN A 59 1.31 -24.16 -10.27
CA ASN A 59 2.65 -24.49 -9.80
C ASN A 59 3.67 -23.91 -10.78
N LEU A 60 4.81 -23.44 -10.26
CA LEU A 60 5.85 -22.75 -11.01
C LEU A 60 7.08 -23.65 -11.16
N SER A 61 7.64 -23.70 -12.36
CA SER A 61 8.98 -24.24 -12.61
C SER A 61 9.91 -23.11 -13.01
N ASN A 62 10.66 -22.59 -12.05
CA ASN A 62 11.53 -21.43 -12.27
C ASN A 62 12.76 -21.76 -13.11
N GLU A 63 13.19 -23.02 -13.13
CA GLU A 63 14.31 -23.51 -13.94
C GLU A 63 14.14 -23.16 -15.42
N PHE A 64 12.91 -23.32 -15.93
CA PHE A 64 12.55 -23.10 -17.34
C PHE A 64 11.53 -21.96 -17.51
N GLY A 65 11.22 -21.21 -16.45
CA GLY A 65 10.23 -20.14 -16.47
C GLY A 65 8.80 -20.60 -16.83
N LEU A 66 8.40 -21.81 -16.45
CA LEU A 66 7.09 -22.38 -16.78
C LEU A 66 6.06 -22.22 -15.66
N ILE A 67 4.80 -22.11 -16.06
CA ILE A 67 3.64 -22.01 -15.19
C ILE A 67 2.64 -23.11 -15.59
N PHE A 68 2.29 -23.96 -14.62
CA PHE A 68 1.33 -25.05 -14.75
C PHE A 68 0.05 -24.63 -14.03
N VAL A 69 -1.09 -24.63 -14.72
CA VAL A 69 -2.36 -24.13 -14.18
C VAL A 69 -3.47 -25.14 -14.39
N VAL A 70 -4.28 -25.33 -13.36
CA VAL A 70 -5.49 -26.14 -13.39
C VAL A 70 -6.66 -25.29 -12.90
N ALA A 71 -7.73 -25.23 -13.69
CA ALA A 71 -8.99 -24.60 -13.32
C ALA A 71 -10.11 -25.64 -13.20
N TYR A 72 -10.88 -25.54 -12.12
CA TYR A 72 -11.98 -26.45 -11.82
C TYR A 72 -13.11 -25.71 -11.08
N GLN A 73 -14.32 -26.27 -11.10
CA GLN A 73 -15.46 -25.67 -10.41
C GLN A 73 -15.25 -25.62 -8.89
N ARG A 74 -15.52 -24.46 -8.28
CA ARG A 74 -15.33 -24.21 -6.84
C ARG A 74 -16.13 -25.16 -5.95
N ILE A 75 -17.28 -25.64 -6.41
CA ILE A 75 -18.10 -26.61 -5.68
C ILE A 75 -17.40 -27.96 -5.49
N LEU A 76 -16.38 -28.26 -6.30
CA LEU A 76 -15.61 -29.48 -6.23
C LEU A 76 -14.39 -29.26 -5.31
N GLN A 77 -14.38 -29.92 -4.15
CA GLN A 77 -13.21 -29.96 -3.27
C GLN A 77 -12.22 -31.04 -3.74
N LEU A 78 -11.47 -30.73 -4.80
CA LEU A 78 -10.47 -31.64 -5.35
C LEU A 78 -9.14 -31.48 -4.60
N THR A 79 -8.81 -32.44 -3.72
CA THR A 79 -7.58 -32.41 -2.91
C THR A 79 -6.34 -32.91 -3.67
N TYR A 80 -6.54 -33.62 -4.79
CA TYR A 80 -5.45 -34.21 -5.59
C TYR A 80 -4.77 -33.21 -6.55
N ILE A 81 -5.27 -31.98 -6.67
CA ILE A 81 -4.79 -31.01 -7.66
C ILE A 81 -3.33 -30.60 -7.40
N THR A 82 -2.95 -30.47 -6.13
CA THR A 82 -1.57 -30.13 -5.75
C THR A 82 -0.59 -31.24 -6.16
N GLU A 83 -0.93 -32.50 -5.89
CA GLU A 83 -0.14 -33.68 -6.28
C GLU A 83 -0.08 -33.84 -7.81
N LEU A 84 -1.19 -33.52 -8.50
CA LEU A 84 -1.26 -33.47 -9.96
C LEU A 84 -0.32 -32.43 -10.54
N LEU A 85 -0.37 -31.19 -10.05
CA LEU A 85 0.49 -30.10 -10.54
C LEU A 85 1.98 -30.39 -10.30
N GLU A 86 2.34 -30.97 -9.15
CA GLU A 86 3.71 -31.36 -8.84
C GLU A 86 4.21 -32.49 -9.74
N SER A 87 3.38 -33.53 -9.94
CA SER A 87 3.72 -34.65 -10.82
C SER A 87 3.77 -34.22 -12.29
N MET A 88 2.87 -33.35 -12.72
CA MET A 88 2.87 -32.75 -14.06
C MET A 88 4.16 -31.96 -14.29
N LYS A 89 4.54 -31.10 -13.33
CA LYS A 89 5.78 -30.33 -13.39
C LYS A 89 6.98 -31.27 -13.56
N SER A 90 7.14 -32.24 -12.66
CA SER A 90 8.26 -33.18 -12.66
C SER A 90 8.36 -33.98 -13.97
N MET A 91 7.23 -34.52 -14.44
CA MET A 91 7.17 -35.31 -15.66
C MET A 91 7.45 -34.46 -16.90
N PHE A 92 6.86 -33.26 -16.99
CA PHE A 92 7.05 -32.38 -18.13
C PHE A 92 8.50 -31.89 -18.23
N THR A 93 9.09 -31.45 -17.13
CA THR A 93 10.49 -31.00 -17.11
C THR A 93 11.47 -32.13 -17.35
N SER A 94 11.17 -33.35 -16.89
CA SER A 94 12.04 -34.52 -17.14
C SER A 94 12.00 -34.96 -18.60
N LEU A 95 10.83 -34.93 -19.25
CA LEU A 95 10.68 -35.37 -20.64
C LEU A 95 11.22 -34.34 -21.64
N TYR A 96 10.98 -33.05 -21.38
CA TYR A 96 11.24 -31.99 -22.34
C TYR A 96 12.35 -31.02 -21.92
N GLY A 97 13.06 -31.28 -20.82
CA GLY A 97 14.08 -30.37 -20.26
C GLY A 97 15.15 -29.93 -21.26
N SER A 98 15.66 -30.84 -22.11
CA SER A 98 16.66 -30.51 -23.14
C SER A 98 16.14 -29.58 -24.23
N ILE A 99 14.88 -29.79 -24.64
CA ILE A 99 14.18 -28.95 -25.62
C ILE A 99 13.91 -27.58 -25.01
N LEU A 100 13.45 -27.53 -23.76
CA LEU A 100 13.17 -26.30 -23.02
C LEU A 100 14.46 -25.47 -22.83
N ASP A 101 15.57 -26.10 -22.43
CA ASP A 101 16.86 -25.41 -22.28
C ASP A 101 17.35 -24.84 -23.63
N THR A 102 17.22 -25.59 -24.72
CA THR A 102 17.67 -25.13 -26.05
C THR A 102 16.80 -23.98 -26.56
N THR A 103 15.49 -24.09 -26.41
CA THR A 103 14.50 -23.14 -26.95
C THR A 103 14.53 -21.82 -26.19
N PHE A 104 14.51 -21.86 -24.85
CA PHE A 104 14.39 -20.65 -24.03
C PHE A 104 15.73 -19.97 -23.73
N ASN A 105 16.87 -20.68 -23.74
CA ASN A 105 18.18 -20.04 -23.56
C ASN A 105 18.77 -19.50 -24.86
N SER A 106 18.39 -20.02 -26.04
CA SER A 106 18.93 -19.58 -27.33
C SER A 106 18.02 -18.58 -28.07
N TRP A 107 16.82 -18.30 -27.53
CA TRP A 107 15.78 -17.46 -28.15
C TRP A 107 15.41 -17.85 -29.59
N ILE A 108 15.62 -19.12 -29.97
CA ILE A 108 15.25 -19.64 -31.29
C ILE A 108 13.75 -19.97 -31.24
N VAL A 109 12.93 -19.03 -31.68
CA VAL A 109 11.49 -19.25 -31.90
C VAL A 109 11.34 -19.92 -33.27
N PRO A 110 10.66 -21.07 -33.40
CA PRO A 110 10.41 -21.69 -34.69
C PRO A 110 9.67 -20.70 -35.62
N GLU A 111 10.19 -20.53 -36.83
CA GLU A 111 9.76 -19.53 -37.82
C GLU A 111 8.35 -19.77 -38.39
N ALA A 112 7.77 -20.95 -38.14
CA ALA A 112 6.42 -21.34 -38.57
C ALA A 112 5.44 -21.36 -37.39
N GLY A 113 4.34 -20.60 -37.52
CA GLY A 113 3.14 -20.63 -36.68
C GLY A 113 3.37 -21.13 -35.24
N LEU A 114 3.72 -20.22 -34.32
CA LEU A 114 4.11 -20.54 -32.93
C LEU A 114 3.28 -21.68 -32.29
N ALA A 115 1.95 -21.66 -32.44
CA ALA A 115 1.06 -22.64 -31.83
C ALA A 115 1.14 -24.06 -32.46
N GLU A 116 1.46 -24.18 -33.75
CA GLU A 116 1.59 -25.46 -34.45
C GLU A 116 2.97 -26.08 -34.21
N GLY A 117 4.04 -25.26 -34.22
CA GLY A 117 5.40 -25.72 -33.89
C GLY A 117 5.51 -26.28 -32.47
N PHE A 118 4.88 -25.65 -31.46
CA PHE A 118 4.88 -26.20 -30.09
C PHE A 118 4.02 -27.45 -29.93
N LYS A 119 2.92 -27.58 -30.67
CA LYS A 119 2.12 -28.83 -30.68
C LYS A 119 2.92 -30.01 -31.23
N GLU A 120 3.79 -29.79 -32.20
CA GLU A 120 4.70 -30.83 -32.70
C GLU A 120 5.85 -31.12 -31.73
N LEU A 121 6.45 -30.08 -31.13
CA LEU A 121 7.54 -30.22 -30.15
C LEU A 121 7.15 -31.04 -28.91
N PHE A 122 5.89 -30.91 -28.47
CA PHE A 122 5.37 -31.63 -27.29
C PHE A 122 4.43 -32.79 -27.67
N LYS A 123 4.57 -33.34 -28.89
CA LYS A 123 3.76 -34.46 -29.37
C LYS A 123 3.89 -35.66 -28.41
N GLY A 124 2.75 -36.19 -27.97
CA GLY A 124 2.66 -37.29 -27.01
C GLY A 124 2.45 -36.86 -25.56
N TRP A 125 2.63 -35.58 -25.21
CA TRP A 125 2.33 -35.08 -23.87
C TRP A 125 0.88 -35.34 -23.46
N ASP A 126 -0.07 -35.18 -24.38
CA ASP A 126 -1.48 -35.47 -24.12
C ASP A 126 -1.67 -36.90 -23.57
N GLN A 127 -1.04 -37.91 -24.17
CA GLN A 127 -1.20 -39.30 -23.71
C GLN A 127 -0.57 -39.51 -22.33
N SER A 128 0.62 -38.95 -22.10
CA SER A 128 1.31 -39.01 -20.81
C SER A 128 0.50 -38.32 -19.71
N PHE A 129 -0.05 -37.13 -20.00
CA PHE A 129 -0.91 -36.39 -19.08
C PHE A 129 -2.18 -37.17 -18.74
N HIS A 130 -2.86 -37.81 -19.72
CA HIS A 130 -4.05 -38.61 -19.42
C HIS A 130 -3.74 -39.84 -18.55
N LYS A 131 -2.58 -40.49 -18.76
CA LYS A 131 -2.14 -41.60 -17.90
C LYS A 131 -1.86 -41.12 -16.48
N LEU A 132 -1.15 -39.99 -16.35
CA LEU A 132 -0.83 -39.37 -15.08
C LEU A 132 -2.09 -38.98 -14.30
N LEU A 133 -3.03 -38.29 -14.96
CA LEU A 133 -4.29 -37.86 -14.37
C LEU A 133 -5.09 -39.07 -13.84
N LYS A 134 -5.22 -40.14 -14.64
CA LYS A 134 -5.92 -41.36 -14.22
C LYS A 134 -5.26 -42.03 -13.01
N GLU A 135 -3.94 -42.05 -12.94
CA GLU A 135 -3.24 -42.67 -11.82
C GLU A 135 -3.44 -41.88 -10.52
N ILE A 136 -3.33 -40.55 -10.60
CA ILE A 136 -3.54 -39.68 -9.44
C ILE A 136 -4.98 -39.71 -8.96
N GLU A 137 -5.96 -39.71 -9.87
CA GLU A 137 -7.37 -39.86 -9.52
C GLU A 137 -7.64 -41.21 -8.83
N ARG A 138 -7.06 -42.31 -9.34
CA ARG A 138 -7.15 -43.64 -8.69
C ARG A 138 -6.52 -43.68 -7.31
N MET A 139 -5.35 -43.05 -7.14
CA MET A 139 -4.69 -42.97 -5.83
C MET A 139 -5.52 -42.14 -4.84
N SER A 140 -6.09 -41.03 -5.29
CA SER A 140 -6.97 -40.18 -4.48
C SER A 140 -8.24 -40.94 -4.07
N ASP A 141 -8.88 -41.65 -4.99
CA ASP A 141 -10.06 -42.47 -4.71
C ASP A 141 -9.78 -43.60 -3.73
N ARG A 142 -8.60 -44.24 -3.84
CA ARG A 142 -8.15 -45.25 -2.86
C ARG A 142 -7.95 -44.65 -1.48
N ARG A 143 -7.31 -43.48 -1.37
CA ARG A 143 -7.14 -42.76 -0.08
C ARG A 143 -8.49 -42.36 0.51
N ARG A 144 -9.43 -41.88 -0.30
CA ARG A 144 -10.80 -41.54 0.14
C ARG A 144 -11.54 -42.75 0.68
N ARG A 145 -11.53 -43.87 -0.06
CA ARG A 145 -12.16 -45.13 0.38
C ARG A 145 -11.51 -45.70 1.65
N GLY A 146 -10.20 -45.59 1.78
CA GLY A 146 -9.47 -46.00 3.00
C GLY A 146 -9.82 -45.15 4.22
N ALA A 147 -9.96 -43.83 4.05
CA ALA A 147 -10.38 -42.92 5.11
C ALA A 147 -11.85 -43.15 5.54
N ASP A 148 -12.73 -43.45 4.59
CA ASP A 148 -14.13 -43.79 4.87
C ASP A 148 -14.24 -45.15 5.58
N GLN A 149 -13.42 -46.15 5.20
CA GLN A 149 -13.31 -47.42 5.93
C GLN A 149 -12.77 -47.23 7.35
N GLN A 150 -11.73 -46.41 7.54
CA GLN A 150 -11.20 -46.12 8.89
C GLN A 150 -12.22 -45.42 9.77
N LYS A 151 -12.98 -44.44 9.25
CA LYS A 151 -14.08 -43.80 9.97
C LYS A 151 -15.18 -44.78 10.33
N THR A 152 -15.52 -45.70 9.42
CA THR A 152 -16.54 -46.73 9.66
C THR A 152 -16.08 -47.68 10.76
N ILE A 153 -14.82 -48.13 10.73
CA ILE A 153 -14.23 -48.97 11.78
C ILE A 153 -14.15 -48.23 13.12
N GLU A 154 -13.87 -46.92 13.13
CA GLU A 154 -13.89 -46.10 14.36
C GLU A 154 -15.29 -45.94 14.94
N LEU A 155 -16.29 -45.78 14.08
CA LEU A 155 -17.70 -45.70 14.46
C LEU A 155 -18.21 -47.05 14.97
N GLU A 156 -17.84 -48.15 14.33
CA GLU A 156 -18.13 -49.52 14.79
C GLU A 156 -17.45 -49.81 16.13
N LYS A 157 -16.18 -49.42 16.31
CA LYS A 157 -15.50 -49.55 17.62
C LYS A 157 -16.17 -48.74 18.72
N LYS A 158 -16.67 -47.54 18.39
CA LYS A 158 -17.46 -46.72 19.33
C LYS A 158 -18.85 -47.28 19.59
N ALA A 159 -19.46 -47.97 18.61
CA ALA A 159 -20.74 -48.65 18.78
C ALA A 159 -20.60 -49.90 19.65
N VAL A 160 -19.56 -50.72 19.41
CA VAL A 160 -19.24 -51.90 20.24
C VAL A 160 -18.87 -51.49 21.66
N GLN A 161 -18.17 -50.37 21.85
CA GLN A 161 -17.95 -49.82 23.20
C GLN A 161 -19.23 -49.39 23.91
N ARG A 162 -20.27 -48.97 23.17
CA ARG A 162 -21.59 -48.65 23.75
C ARG A 162 -22.40 -49.90 24.06
N GLU A 163 -22.30 -50.94 23.25
CA GLU A 163 -23.01 -52.22 23.48
C GLU A 163 -22.39 -53.03 24.63
N VAL A 164 -21.11 -52.85 24.96
CA VAL A 164 -20.46 -53.51 26.10
C VAL A 164 -20.79 -52.82 27.44
N GLU A 165 -21.35 -51.60 27.43
CA GLU A 165 -21.79 -50.89 28.64
C GLU A 165 -23.28 -51.13 29.01
N GLU A 166 -24.06 -51.85 28.19
CA GLU A 166 -25.45 -52.20 28.50
C GLU A 166 -25.62 -53.72 28.73
N ASP A 167 -25.49 -54.13 29.99
CA ASP A 167 -25.94 -55.45 30.47
C ASP A 167 -27.39 -55.35 31.00
N PRO A 168 -28.36 -56.16 30.52
CA PRO A 168 -29.74 -56.09 30.96
C PRO A 168 -29.98 -56.96 32.19
N SER A 169 -30.16 -56.33 33.35
CA SER A 169 -30.80 -56.96 34.51
C SER A 169 -31.96 -56.10 35.02
N LEU A 170 -33.06 -56.81 35.26
CA LEU A 170 -34.40 -56.37 35.63
C LEU A 170 -34.43 -55.74 37.03
N ASP A 171 -35.17 -54.64 37.21
CA ASP A 171 -36.41 -54.71 38.00
C ASP A 171 -37.29 -53.46 37.84
N GLU A 172 -38.59 -53.73 37.92
CA GLU A 172 -39.73 -52.87 37.63
C GLU A 172 -39.92 -51.70 38.62
N GLN A 173 -40.28 -50.51 38.13
CA GLN A 173 -41.54 -49.79 38.48
C GLN A 173 -41.63 -48.39 37.84
N HIS A 174 -42.74 -48.21 37.12
CA HIS A 174 -43.49 -47.06 36.55
C HIS A 174 -43.07 -45.56 36.71
N PRO A 175 -43.61 -44.69 35.81
CA PRO A 175 -42.96 -43.46 35.34
C PRO A 175 -43.57 -42.16 35.91
N THR A 176 -42.81 -41.05 35.95
CA THR A 176 -43.26 -39.72 35.43
C THR A 176 -42.15 -38.64 35.45
N ALA A 177 -41.90 -38.06 34.26
CA ALA A 177 -41.57 -36.68 33.88
C ALA A 177 -40.76 -35.70 34.78
N LEU A 178 -39.74 -35.09 34.12
CA LEU A 178 -38.97 -33.84 34.40
C LEU A 178 -38.00 -33.91 35.62
N THR A 179 -36.72 -33.53 35.54
CA THR A 179 -36.15 -32.25 35.08
C THR A 179 -34.65 -32.32 34.75
N THR A 180 -34.25 -31.52 33.76
CA THR A 180 -32.92 -30.96 33.52
C THR A 180 -32.38 -30.19 34.74
N ALA A 181 -31.38 -30.69 35.46
CA ALA A 181 -30.60 -29.88 36.43
C ALA A 181 -29.37 -30.62 36.99
N THR A 182 -28.35 -30.90 36.18
CA THR A 182 -27.04 -31.31 36.75
C THR A 182 -25.80 -30.77 36.01
N ASP A 183 -25.91 -30.31 34.77
CA ASP A 183 -24.71 -29.84 34.04
C ASP A 183 -24.31 -28.38 34.31
N ALA A 184 -25.22 -27.54 34.82
CA ALA A 184 -24.92 -26.13 35.11
C ALA A 184 -23.99 -25.96 36.33
N GLU A 185 -24.10 -26.84 37.32
CA GLU A 185 -23.36 -26.72 38.58
C GLU A 185 -21.90 -27.19 38.44
N ALA A 186 -21.65 -28.18 37.57
CA ALA A 186 -20.30 -28.64 37.23
C ALA A 186 -19.52 -27.58 36.43
N ILE A 187 -20.19 -26.89 35.51
CA ILE A 187 -19.60 -25.80 34.72
C ILE A 187 -19.28 -24.58 35.62
N ALA A 188 -20.16 -24.27 36.58
CA ALA A 188 -19.95 -23.16 37.52
C ALA A 188 -18.74 -23.37 38.46
N ARG A 189 -18.52 -24.60 38.97
CA ARG A 189 -17.33 -24.91 39.80
C ARG A 189 -16.03 -24.77 39.02
N ASN A 190 -16.00 -25.20 37.76
CA ASN A 190 -14.80 -25.13 36.92
C ASN A 190 -14.43 -23.68 36.56
N ILE A 191 -15.41 -22.81 36.35
CA ILE A 191 -15.18 -21.36 36.11
C ILE A 191 -14.72 -20.65 37.38
N ALA A 192 -15.24 -21.02 38.57
CA ALA A 192 -14.81 -20.47 39.85
C ALA A 192 -13.35 -20.85 40.18
N ALA A 193 -12.95 -22.10 39.90
CA ALA A 193 -11.58 -22.57 40.09
C ALA A 193 -10.56 -21.83 39.19
N LEU A 194 -10.97 -21.48 37.96
CA LEU A 194 -10.13 -20.69 37.03
C LEU A 194 -10.00 -19.22 37.44
N LYS A 195 -11.04 -18.61 38.01
CA LYS A 195 -10.97 -17.23 38.56
C LYS A 195 -10.11 -17.15 39.83
N ALA A 196 -10.11 -18.18 40.68
CA ALA A 196 -9.28 -18.24 41.88
C ALA A 196 -7.78 -18.33 41.55
N ARG A 197 -7.41 -18.96 40.42
CA ARG A 197 -6.02 -19.12 39.99
C ARG A 197 -5.42 -17.86 39.34
N LYS A 198 -6.24 -16.93 38.86
CA LYS A 198 -5.80 -15.64 38.27
C LYS A 198 -5.63 -14.51 39.30
N LYS A 199 -6.10 -14.70 40.55
CA LYS A 199 -6.06 -13.68 41.61
C LYS A 199 -4.86 -13.80 42.58
N ARG A 200 -3.93 -14.73 42.33
CA ARG A 200 -2.80 -15.06 43.22
C ARG A 200 -1.43 -14.57 42.72
N SER A 201 -1.40 -13.62 41.78
CA SER A 201 -0.18 -13.02 41.20
C SER A 201 -0.10 -11.49 41.34
N LYS A 202 -0.75 -10.90 42.36
CA LYS A 202 -0.63 -9.46 42.68
C LYS A 202 -0.77 -9.19 44.17
N THR A 203 0.26 -9.46 44.98
CA THR A 203 0.53 -8.68 46.21
C THR A 203 1.94 -8.92 46.80
N SER A 204 2.85 -7.97 46.55
CA SER A 204 3.91 -7.44 47.43
C SER A 204 4.59 -6.33 46.58
N THR A 205 4.83 -5.08 46.98
CA THR A 205 5.13 -4.47 48.28
C THR A 205 4.75 -2.98 48.28
N SER A 206 4.79 -2.39 49.47
CA SER A 206 4.16 -1.16 49.98
C SER A 206 4.87 0.18 49.72
N ARG A 207 4.04 1.23 49.62
CA ARG A 207 4.13 2.63 50.13
C ARG A 207 5.36 3.01 50.97
N VAL A 208 6.00 4.15 50.65
CA VAL A 208 6.43 5.23 51.59
C VAL A 208 6.43 6.60 50.85
N THR A 209 6.06 7.65 51.57
CA THR A 209 5.84 9.06 51.17
C THR A 209 7.04 9.98 51.44
N SER A 210 7.25 10.96 50.54
CA SER A 210 7.75 12.35 50.69
C SER A 210 8.82 12.73 51.73
N ARG A 211 9.95 13.33 51.29
CA ARG A 211 10.45 14.65 51.74
C ARG A 211 11.66 15.15 50.94
N SER A 212 11.86 16.47 51.07
CA SER A 212 12.68 17.46 50.34
C SER A 212 14.18 17.52 50.68
N GLY A 213 14.94 18.23 49.82
CA GLY A 213 16.27 18.83 50.07
C GLY A 213 17.42 17.83 49.91
N THR A 214 18.57 18.12 49.30
CA THR A 214 19.34 19.37 49.20
C THR A 214 20.38 19.25 48.09
N ASP A 215 20.88 20.42 47.68
CA ASP A 215 21.97 20.75 46.75
C ASP A 215 23.15 19.78 46.67
N THR A 216 23.73 19.68 45.48
CA THR A 216 25.19 19.65 45.32
C THR A 216 25.59 20.21 43.96
N ASP A 217 26.30 21.33 44.03
CA ASP A 217 27.05 21.98 42.96
C ASP A 217 27.99 21.02 42.25
N THR A 218 28.06 21.14 40.92
CA THR A 218 29.33 20.97 40.21
C THR A 218 29.34 21.91 39.00
N ALA A 219 29.95 23.06 39.22
CA ALA A 219 30.34 24.00 38.20
C ALA A 219 31.40 23.38 37.27
N SER A 220 31.22 23.54 35.96
CA SER A 220 32.34 23.58 35.02
C SER A 220 32.15 24.79 34.12
N ALA A 221 33.13 25.70 34.18
CA ALA A 221 33.12 26.98 33.52
C ALA A 221 33.72 26.91 32.11
N SER A 222 33.20 27.81 31.26
CA SER A 222 33.88 28.56 30.18
C SER A 222 33.52 28.17 28.73
N LYS A 223 32.66 28.96 28.08
CA LYS A 223 33.01 30.14 27.24
C LYS A 223 31.80 30.54 26.37
N SER A 224 31.49 31.82 26.43
CA SER A 224 30.36 32.50 25.78
C SER A 224 30.61 32.75 24.28
N GLN A 225 29.59 32.50 23.46
CA GLN A 225 29.31 33.25 22.23
C GLN A 225 27.85 33.69 22.25
N ALA A 226 27.65 34.99 22.06
CA ALA A 226 26.36 35.65 22.16
C ALA A 226 25.44 35.27 20.99
N SER A 227 24.24 34.79 21.29
CA SER A 227 23.15 34.66 20.32
C SER A 227 21.86 35.28 20.88
N ASN A 228 21.12 35.94 19.99
CA ASN A 228 19.90 36.70 20.27
C ASN A 228 18.95 35.96 21.23
N LYS A 229 18.65 36.60 22.36
CA LYS A 229 17.80 36.08 23.43
C LYS A 229 16.35 35.98 22.92
N LYS A 230 15.94 34.80 22.44
CA LYS A 230 14.53 34.46 22.30
C LYS A 230 13.90 34.52 23.70
N ILE A 231 12.86 35.34 23.86
CA ILE A 231 12.10 35.44 25.10
C ILE A 231 11.44 34.08 25.33
N ALA A 232 11.74 33.44 26.46
CA ALA A 232 11.17 32.16 26.82
C ALA A 232 9.67 32.32 27.11
N ARG A 233 8.86 31.40 26.57
CA ARG A 233 7.42 31.32 26.84
C ARG A 233 7.22 31.11 28.35
N LYS A 234 6.48 32.01 29.02
CA LYS A 234 6.09 31.83 30.42
C LYS A 234 5.05 30.70 30.49
N TRP A 235 5.40 29.61 31.16
CA TRP A 235 4.49 28.49 31.48
C TRP A 235 3.98 28.62 32.92
N ASP A 236 3.55 29.81 33.32
CA ASP A 236 3.02 30.00 34.67
C ASP A 236 1.48 29.89 34.64
N ASN A 237 0.91 29.21 35.64
CA ASN A 237 -0.55 29.03 35.81
C ASN A 237 -1.21 30.31 36.38
N GLY A 238 -0.71 31.49 35.98
CA GLY A 238 -1.26 32.78 36.35
C GLY A 238 -2.52 33.09 35.56
N LYS A 239 -3.40 33.95 36.12
CA LYS A 239 -4.57 34.46 35.40
C LYS A 239 -4.08 35.26 34.18
N ILE A 240 -4.46 34.80 33.00
CA ILE A 240 -4.20 35.46 31.71
C ILE A 240 -4.78 36.87 31.77
N THR A 241 -3.94 37.89 31.55
CA THR A 241 -4.36 39.28 31.54
C THR A 241 -4.84 39.72 30.16
N ALA A 242 -5.61 40.81 30.08
CA ALA A 242 -6.08 41.35 28.80
C ALA A 242 -4.93 41.78 27.88
N ASP A 243 -3.82 42.24 28.46
CA ASP A 243 -2.61 42.62 27.71
C ASP A 243 -1.89 41.40 27.13
N ASP A 244 -1.88 40.27 27.84
CA ASP A 244 -1.35 39.01 27.30
C ASP A 244 -2.19 38.53 26.11
N ILE A 245 -3.52 38.69 26.15
CA ILE A 245 -4.41 38.32 25.05
C ILE A 245 -4.18 39.24 23.84
N ALA A 246 -4.03 40.55 24.08
CA ALA A 246 -3.76 41.53 23.04
C ALA A 246 -2.38 41.32 22.38
N GLU A 247 -1.38 40.83 23.12
CA GLU A 247 -0.05 40.51 22.56
C GLU A 247 -0.10 39.35 21.55
N TYR A 248 -1.08 38.44 21.69
CA TYR A 248 -1.32 37.33 20.76
C TYR A 248 -2.48 37.60 19.78
N ASP A 249 -3.07 38.79 19.79
CA ASP A 249 -4.10 39.20 18.86
C ASP A 249 -3.46 39.78 17.58
N PHE A 250 -3.46 38.96 16.52
CA PHE A 250 -2.92 39.33 15.21
C PHE A 250 -3.99 39.86 14.25
N SER A 251 -5.19 40.18 14.75
CA SER A 251 -6.32 40.60 13.93
C SER A 251 -6.17 42.02 13.38
N GLU A 252 -5.44 42.92 14.07
CA GLU A 252 -5.44 44.36 13.77
C GLU A 252 -4.13 44.91 13.14
N LYS A 253 -3.08 44.11 12.94
CA LYS A 253 -1.83 44.57 12.30
C LYS A 253 -1.97 44.60 10.77
N ASP A 254 -2.82 45.48 10.25
CA ASP A 254 -3.04 45.75 8.82
C ASP A 254 -2.46 47.10 8.36
N GLY A 255 -1.56 47.71 9.14
CA GLY A 255 -0.96 49.01 8.84
C GLY A 255 0.41 48.94 8.15
N GLN A 256 0.42 49.15 6.83
CA GLN A 256 1.55 49.65 6.02
C GLN A 256 2.97 49.17 6.39
N LEU A 257 3.30 47.93 6.02
CA LEU A 257 4.67 47.49 5.74
C LEU A 257 4.66 46.83 4.36
N ASP A 258 5.73 46.99 3.58
CA ASP A 258 5.89 46.42 2.23
C ASP A 258 6.00 44.87 2.32
N ASP A 259 4.87 44.23 2.59
CA ASP A 259 4.68 42.89 3.15
C ASP A 259 4.97 41.77 2.15
N SER A 260 4.93 42.08 0.85
CA SER A 260 5.10 41.09 -0.22
C SER A 260 6.51 40.48 -0.21
N LYS A 261 7.55 41.30 0.00
CA LYS A 261 8.94 40.82 0.05
C LYS A 261 9.22 39.95 1.28
N THR A 262 8.72 40.33 2.45
CA THR A 262 8.98 39.63 3.73
C THR A 262 8.15 38.35 3.87
N LEU A 263 6.94 38.30 3.31
CA LEU A 263 6.11 37.09 3.27
C LEU A 263 6.65 36.08 2.25
N SER A 264 7.20 36.54 1.13
CA SER A 264 7.80 35.67 0.11
C SER A 264 9.00 34.89 0.65
N SER A 265 9.86 35.48 1.49
CA SER A 265 11.06 34.80 1.99
C SER A 265 10.80 33.71 3.03
N ASN A 266 9.68 33.79 3.77
CA ASN A 266 9.38 32.83 4.85
C ASN A 266 8.56 31.63 4.36
N PHE A 267 7.76 31.80 3.30
CA PHE A 267 6.86 30.75 2.78
C PHE A 267 7.26 30.18 1.42
N ILE A 268 8.22 30.81 0.72
CA ILE A 268 8.84 30.31 -0.51
C ILE A 268 10.34 30.19 -0.28
N ASP A 269 10.84 28.96 -0.33
CA ASP A 269 12.27 28.74 -0.47
C ASP A 269 12.65 28.69 -1.96
N LYS A 270 13.37 29.71 -2.41
CA LYS A 270 13.80 29.84 -3.81
C LYS A 270 14.70 28.68 -4.26
N MET A 271 15.43 28.03 -3.34
CA MET A 271 16.32 26.92 -3.68
C MET A 271 15.58 25.60 -3.90
N SER A 272 14.38 25.46 -3.32
CA SER A 272 13.51 24.29 -3.46
C SER A 272 12.44 24.46 -4.54
N MET A 273 12.40 25.57 -5.27
CA MET A 273 11.54 25.73 -6.45
C MET A 273 11.83 24.67 -7.52
N GLY A 274 10.76 24.20 -8.16
CA GLY A 274 10.82 23.36 -9.36
C GLY A 274 11.19 24.12 -10.63
N THR A 275 11.10 23.44 -11.77
CA THR A 275 11.50 23.95 -13.10
C THR A 275 10.30 24.03 -14.02
N ARG A 276 10.33 24.95 -14.99
CA ARG A 276 9.35 24.94 -16.09
C ARG A 276 9.84 24.05 -17.22
N ASN A 277 8.96 23.20 -17.75
CA ASN A 277 9.28 22.35 -18.88
C ASN A 277 9.19 23.11 -20.21
N GLN A 278 9.51 22.45 -21.33
CA GLN A 278 9.47 23.06 -22.68
C GLN A 278 8.07 23.57 -23.07
N LYS A 279 7.01 23.06 -22.44
CA LYS A 279 5.62 23.49 -22.64
C LYS A 279 5.22 24.67 -21.73
N GLY A 280 6.16 25.21 -20.95
CA GLY A 280 5.92 26.29 -19.99
C GLY A 280 5.24 25.84 -18.68
N LEU A 281 4.96 24.55 -18.51
CA LEU A 281 4.31 23.99 -17.32
C LEU A 281 5.30 23.92 -16.16
N TYR A 282 4.87 24.29 -14.96
CA TYR A 282 5.68 24.21 -13.75
C TYR A 282 5.66 22.79 -13.17
N GLU A 283 6.81 22.13 -13.21
CA GLU A 283 7.05 20.82 -12.63
C GLU A 283 7.75 21.00 -11.27
N VAL A 284 7.19 20.38 -10.23
CA VAL A 284 7.87 20.33 -8.93
C VAL A 284 9.21 19.63 -9.07
N ALA A 285 10.19 20.04 -8.27
CA ALA A 285 11.49 19.38 -8.33
C ALA A 285 11.35 17.91 -7.89
N ASP A 286 12.21 17.07 -8.44
CA ASP A 286 12.30 15.69 -7.96
C ASP A 286 12.93 15.67 -6.57
N PHE A 287 12.48 14.73 -5.73
CA PHE A 287 13.18 14.45 -4.50
C PHE A 287 14.55 13.85 -4.81
N ASP A 288 15.62 14.61 -4.56
CA ASP A 288 17.00 14.18 -4.79
C ASP A 288 17.88 14.55 -3.60
N ARG A 289 18.37 13.52 -2.89
CA ARG A 289 19.29 13.67 -1.75
C ARG A 289 20.76 13.77 -2.20
N SER A 290 21.05 13.73 -3.50
CA SER A 290 22.42 13.93 -4.00
C SER A 290 22.87 15.39 -4.04
N ARG A 291 22.00 16.35 -3.71
CA ARG A 291 22.43 17.70 -3.35
C ARG A 291 23.20 17.64 -2.02
N PRO A 292 24.49 18.02 -1.99
CA PRO A 292 25.23 18.03 -0.74
C PRO A 292 24.63 19.11 0.16
N ASP A 293 24.13 18.71 1.33
CA ASP A 293 23.97 19.66 2.43
C ASP A 293 25.35 20.30 2.69
N LYS A 294 25.39 21.63 2.75
CA LYS A 294 26.62 22.43 2.96
C LYS A 294 27.28 22.23 4.34
N HIS A 295 26.97 21.14 5.04
CA HIS A 295 27.65 20.70 6.25
C HIS A 295 27.76 19.16 6.31
N SER A 296 28.43 18.58 5.32
CA SER A 296 29.14 17.30 5.50
C SER A 296 30.15 17.16 4.37
N GLU A 297 31.35 17.71 4.57
CA GLU A 297 32.51 17.26 3.79
C GLU A 297 32.89 15.84 4.22
N GLU A 298 33.35 15.08 3.22
CA GLU A 298 33.90 13.73 3.29
C GLU A 298 32.92 12.56 3.51
N ASP A 299 32.49 11.94 2.41
CA ASP A 299 32.59 10.47 2.30
C ASP A 299 32.53 10.02 0.82
N SER A 300 33.65 10.20 0.12
CA SER A 300 33.91 9.48 -1.12
C SER A 300 34.40 8.07 -0.79
N SER A 301 33.74 7.06 -1.37
CA SER A 301 34.20 5.67 -1.51
C SER A 301 34.23 4.77 -0.26
N GLN A 302 33.21 4.83 0.61
CA GLN A 302 32.99 3.73 1.55
C GLN A 302 32.36 2.52 0.84
N PRO A 303 32.91 1.30 0.99
CA PRO A 303 32.24 0.11 0.51
C PRO A 303 30.94 -0.05 1.30
N THR A 304 29.84 -0.29 0.58
CA THR A 304 28.49 -0.52 1.15
C THR A 304 28.60 -1.39 2.40
N PHE A 305 27.94 -1.01 3.51
CA PHE A 305 27.89 -1.79 4.75
C PHE A 305 27.54 -3.29 4.50
N PHE A 306 26.77 -3.52 3.42
CA PHE A 306 26.49 -4.80 2.75
C PHE A 306 27.72 -5.69 2.41
N SER A 307 28.93 -5.16 2.29
CA SER A 307 30.14 -5.91 1.93
C SER A 307 30.97 -6.35 3.13
N LYS A 308 30.86 -5.66 4.28
CA LYS A 308 31.70 -5.91 5.47
C LYS A 308 31.13 -7.00 6.39
N ILE A 309 29.82 -7.23 6.37
CA ILE A 309 29.15 -8.19 7.28
C ILE A 309 28.94 -9.58 6.63
N MET A 310 29.05 -9.68 5.30
CA MET A 310 28.76 -10.89 4.52
C MET A 310 29.97 -11.81 4.29
N SER A 311 31.14 -11.49 4.84
CA SER A 311 32.38 -12.27 4.65
C SER A 311 32.52 -13.48 5.58
N SER A 312 31.54 -13.74 6.46
CA SER A 312 31.66 -14.70 7.56
C SER A 312 30.76 -15.94 7.47
N ILE A 313 30.10 -16.21 6.35
CA ILE A 313 29.29 -17.44 6.16
C ILE A 313 30.10 -18.48 5.39
N PRO A 314 30.52 -19.59 6.02
CA PRO A 314 31.15 -20.70 5.31
C PRO A 314 30.07 -21.61 4.71
N ILE A 315 30.16 -21.91 3.41
CA ILE A 315 29.44 -23.06 2.83
C ILE A 315 30.45 -24.00 2.17
N PHE A 316 30.32 -25.25 2.57
CA PHE A 316 31.11 -26.42 2.23
C PHE A 316 30.95 -26.85 0.77
N GLY A 317 32.06 -27.32 0.19
CA GLY A 317 32.06 -28.31 -0.90
C GLY A 317 32.15 -27.76 -2.32
N GLN A 318 33.38 -27.61 -2.83
CA GLN A 318 33.66 -27.48 -4.27
C GLN A 318 33.10 -28.70 -5.03
N LYS A 319 31.96 -28.55 -5.69
CA LYS A 319 31.50 -29.46 -6.75
C LYS A 319 31.50 -28.71 -8.07
N LEU A 320 32.24 -29.19 -9.06
CA LEU A 320 32.26 -28.63 -10.41
C LEU A 320 30.92 -28.89 -11.12
N GLY A 321 30.12 -27.84 -11.33
CA GLY A 321 28.89 -27.90 -12.13
C GLY A 321 27.90 -26.76 -11.82
N PRO A 322 26.93 -26.49 -12.72
CA PRO A 322 25.85 -25.54 -12.45
C PRO A 322 25.01 -26.05 -11.27
N ILE A 323 24.84 -25.20 -10.25
CA ILE A 323 24.05 -25.53 -9.06
C ILE A 323 22.63 -25.01 -9.25
N VAL A 324 21.66 -25.89 -8.99
CA VAL A 324 20.25 -25.51 -8.86
C VAL A 324 20.05 -24.98 -7.45
N LEU A 325 19.63 -23.72 -7.33
CA LEU A 325 19.44 -23.07 -6.04
C LEU A 325 18.36 -23.77 -5.22
N ARG A 326 18.72 -24.17 -3.99
CA ARG A 326 17.80 -24.76 -3.01
C ARG A 326 17.36 -23.72 -2.00
N GLU A 327 16.32 -24.06 -1.23
CA GLU A 327 15.79 -23.20 -0.19
C GLU A 327 16.86 -22.85 0.87
N GLU A 328 17.66 -23.84 1.27
CA GLU A 328 18.70 -23.72 2.28
C GLU A 328 19.82 -22.74 1.89
N ASP A 329 20.14 -22.65 0.60
CA ASP A 329 21.20 -21.78 0.07
C ASP A 329 20.81 -20.30 0.11
N VAL A 330 19.51 -20.02 -0.08
CA VAL A 330 18.97 -18.66 -0.27
C VAL A 330 18.49 -18.06 1.05
N LYS A 331 17.97 -18.90 1.96
CA LYS A 331 17.37 -18.50 3.23
C LYS A 331 18.20 -17.53 4.08
N PRO A 332 19.50 -17.76 4.39
CA PRO A 332 20.25 -16.86 5.28
C PRO A 332 20.39 -15.46 4.69
N MET A 333 20.47 -15.34 3.36
CA MET A 333 20.61 -14.07 2.67
C MET A 333 19.29 -13.30 2.61
N ILE A 334 18.18 -14.01 2.42
CA ILE A 334 16.83 -13.43 2.43
C ILE A 334 16.46 -12.90 3.81
N GLU A 335 16.78 -13.62 4.89
CA GLU A 335 16.54 -13.17 6.26
C GLU A 335 17.31 -11.87 6.58
N GLN A 336 18.55 -11.73 6.08
CA GLN A 336 19.32 -10.50 6.21
C GLN A 336 18.69 -9.33 5.44
N ILE A 337 18.24 -9.56 4.22
CA ILE A 337 17.54 -8.55 3.40
C ILE A 337 16.24 -8.13 4.09
N GLN A 338 15.47 -9.07 4.62
CA GLN A 338 14.25 -8.80 5.35
C GLN A 338 14.52 -7.85 6.54
N MET A 339 15.55 -8.15 7.33
CA MET A 339 15.98 -7.30 8.44
C MET A 339 16.39 -5.89 7.98
N GLN A 340 17.08 -5.78 6.84
CA GLN A 340 17.47 -4.48 6.27
C GLN A 340 16.25 -3.66 5.83
N LEU A 341 15.30 -4.27 5.11
CA LEU A 341 14.06 -3.59 4.70
C LEU A 341 13.32 -3.06 5.94
N MET A 342 13.20 -3.89 6.98
CA MET A 342 12.58 -3.47 8.24
C MET A 342 13.34 -2.31 8.92
N LYS A 343 14.68 -2.34 8.91
CA LYS A 343 15.51 -1.23 9.44
C LYS A 343 15.28 0.08 8.69
N LYS A 344 14.98 0.01 7.39
CA LYS A 344 14.62 1.15 6.52
C LYS A 344 13.15 1.56 6.63
N ASN A 345 12.44 1.13 7.68
CA ASN A 345 11.04 1.44 7.96
C ASN A 345 10.05 0.83 6.96
N VAL A 346 10.38 -0.30 6.33
CA VAL A 346 9.39 -1.13 5.62
C VAL A 346 8.61 -1.94 6.65
N ALA A 347 7.30 -2.02 6.49
CA ALA A 347 6.46 -2.79 7.39
C ALA A 347 6.85 -4.28 7.37
N ARG A 348 6.87 -4.92 8.54
CA ARG A 348 7.33 -6.31 8.72
C ARG A 348 6.61 -7.27 7.78
N GLU A 349 5.29 -7.19 7.72
CA GLU A 349 4.47 -8.07 6.89
C GLU A 349 4.83 -7.92 5.40
N ILE A 350 5.08 -6.69 4.96
CA ILE A 350 5.43 -6.39 3.57
C ILE A 350 6.85 -6.87 3.26
N ALA A 351 7.80 -6.65 4.17
CA ALA A 351 9.16 -7.16 4.03
C ALA A 351 9.18 -8.70 3.92
N VAL A 352 8.41 -9.40 4.77
CA VAL A 352 8.24 -10.87 4.70
C VAL A 352 7.71 -11.27 3.33
N ARG A 353 6.61 -10.67 2.87
CA ARG A 353 5.99 -11.02 1.58
C ARG A 353 6.92 -10.78 0.38
N ILE A 354 7.67 -9.68 0.38
CA ILE A 354 8.66 -9.40 -0.68
C ILE A 354 9.77 -10.46 -0.67
N CYS A 355 10.29 -10.81 0.50
CA CYS A 355 11.32 -11.82 0.68
C CYS A 355 10.87 -13.23 0.29
N GLU A 356 9.66 -13.65 0.71
CA GLU A 356 9.05 -14.92 0.31
C GLU A 356 8.89 -15.01 -1.21
N ARG A 357 8.43 -13.93 -1.85
CA ARG A 357 8.29 -13.85 -3.31
C ARG A 357 9.63 -14.05 -4.02
N ILE A 358 10.68 -13.36 -3.56
CA ILE A 358 12.03 -13.48 -4.13
C ILE A 358 12.56 -14.90 -3.92
N GLN A 359 12.36 -15.49 -2.74
CA GLN A 359 12.76 -16.86 -2.45
C GLN A 359 12.08 -17.85 -3.43
N VAL A 360 10.77 -17.72 -3.64
CA VAL A 360 10.03 -18.53 -4.62
C VAL A 360 10.56 -18.30 -6.04
N GLU A 361 10.95 -17.08 -6.42
CA GLU A 361 11.50 -16.82 -7.75
C GLU A 361 12.88 -17.48 -7.97
N LEU A 362 13.71 -17.52 -6.93
CA LEU A 362 15.10 -17.95 -7.03
C LEU A 362 15.27 -19.47 -6.92
N ILE A 363 14.44 -20.15 -6.13
CA ILE A 363 14.52 -21.61 -5.99
C ILE A 363 14.33 -22.27 -7.36
N GLY A 364 15.27 -23.13 -7.74
CA GLY A 364 15.25 -23.82 -9.03
C GLY A 364 15.97 -23.09 -10.17
N LYS A 365 16.43 -21.84 -9.99
CA LYS A 365 17.28 -21.19 -11.00
C LYS A 365 18.69 -21.81 -11.00
N LYS A 366 19.24 -22.01 -12.19
CA LYS A 366 20.63 -22.48 -12.39
C LYS A 366 21.59 -21.30 -12.25
N LEU A 367 22.55 -21.38 -11.33
CA LEU A 367 23.68 -20.45 -11.28
C LEU A 367 24.91 -21.09 -11.93
N LEU A 368 25.50 -20.37 -12.88
CA LEU A 368 26.73 -20.76 -13.58
C LEU A 368 27.99 -20.50 -12.73
N ASP A 369 27.97 -19.43 -11.93
CA ASP A 369 29.06 -19.06 -11.02
C ASP A 369 28.68 -19.38 -9.57
N GLN A 370 29.54 -20.08 -8.84
CA GLN A 370 29.28 -20.48 -7.45
C GLN A 370 29.71 -19.42 -6.43
N SER A 371 30.20 -18.26 -6.88
CA SER A 371 30.63 -17.21 -5.97
C SER A 371 29.46 -16.64 -5.16
N THR A 372 29.68 -16.40 -3.87
CA THR A 372 28.73 -15.68 -3.00
C THR A 372 28.39 -14.29 -3.55
N LYS A 373 29.30 -13.71 -4.35
CA LYS A 373 29.10 -12.47 -5.08
C LYS A 373 28.06 -12.60 -6.21
N ALA A 374 28.06 -13.71 -6.95
CA ALA A 374 27.08 -13.95 -8.01
C ALA A 374 25.68 -14.17 -7.44
N LEU A 375 25.54 -14.97 -6.37
CA LEU A 375 24.27 -15.15 -5.66
C LEU A 375 23.75 -13.81 -5.11
N LYS A 376 24.64 -13.01 -4.50
CA LYS A 376 24.33 -11.65 -4.03
C LYS A 376 23.79 -10.76 -5.15
N LYS A 377 24.48 -10.75 -6.29
CA LYS A 377 24.09 -9.92 -7.43
C LYS A 377 22.73 -10.35 -7.97
N LEU A 378 22.47 -11.65 -8.05
CA LEU A 378 21.18 -12.17 -8.50
C LEU A 378 20.03 -11.79 -7.57
N ILE A 379 20.22 -11.98 -6.25
CA ILE A 379 19.20 -11.62 -5.26
C ILE A 379 18.95 -10.11 -5.25
N ASN A 380 20.01 -9.29 -5.24
CA ASN A 380 19.87 -7.84 -5.28
C ASN A 380 19.16 -7.36 -6.54
N HIS A 381 19.44 -7.99 -7.68
CA HIS A 381 18.77 -7.67 -8.94
C HIS A 381 17.28 -8.06 -8.92
N SER A 382 16.92 -9.24 -8.40
CA SER A 382 15.51 -9.66 -8.24
C SER A 382 14.77 -8.75 -7.24
N LEU A 383 15.44 -8.33 -6.16
CA LEU A 383 14.90 -7.37 -5.22
C LEU A 383 14.69 -6.00 -5.86
N GLU A 384 15.66 -5.48 -6.61
CA GLU A 384 15.57 -4.21 -7.34
C GLU A 384 14.38 -4.22 -8.32
N ILE A 385 14.22 -5.29 -9.10
CA ILE A 385 13.08 -5.47 -10.00
C ILE A 385 11.76 -5.48 -9.21
N SER A 386 11.71 -6.22 -8.11
CA SER A 386 10.50 -6.35 -7.28
C SER A 386 10.10 -5.01 -6.66
N LEU A 387 11.05 -4.28 -6.07
CA LEU A 387 10.82 -2.96 -5.48
C LEU A 387 10.38 -1.94 -6.55
N THR A 388 11.05 -1.93 -7.70
CA THR A 388 10.72 -1.06 -8.83
C THR A 388 9.31 -1.35 -9.33
N LYS A 389 8.94 -2.62 -9.49
CA LYS A 389 7.59 -3.03 -9.92
C LYS A 389 6.50 -2.57 -8.95
N ILE A 390 6.75 -2.62 -7.64
CA ILE A 390 5.78 -2.19 -6.61
C ILE A 390 5.62 -0.67 -6.61
N LEU A 391 6.73 0.07 -6.71
CA LEU A 391 6.73 1.54 -6.64
C LEU A 391 6.35 2.21 -7.97
N THR A 392 6.41 1.48 -9.09
CA THR A 392 6.01 2.00 -10.40
C THR A 392 4.48 2.16 -10.45
N PRO A 393 3.97 3.37 -10.69
CA PRO A 393 2.55 3.63 -10.71
C PRO A 393 1.86 2.89 -11.87
N LYS A 394 0.75 2.18 -11.58
CA LYS A 394 -0.10 1.56 -12.61
C LYS A 394 -1.13 2.53 -13.20
N THR A 395 -1.42 3.61 -12.48
CA THR A 395 -2.36 4.68 -12.85
C THR A 395 -1.60 5.96 -13.15
N SER A 396 -2.22 6.89 -13.89
CA SER A 396 -1.61 8.19 -14.18
C SER A 396 -1.39 8.98 -12.88
N VAL A 397 -0.19 9.52 -12.73
CA VAL A 397 0.17 10.43 -11.63
C VAL A 397 0.07 11.90 -12.05
N ASP A 398 -0.07 12.16 -13.35
CA ASP A 398 -0.11 13.50 -13.94
C ASP A 398 -1.49 14.15 -13.75
N ILE A 399 -1.64 14.86 -12.63
CA ILE A 399 -2.86 15.61 -12.31
C ILE A 399 -3.14 16.71 -13.34
N LEU A 400 -2.11 17.36 -13.93
CA LEU A 400 -2.34 18.44 -14.89
C LEU A 400 -2.90 17.88 -16.21
N ALA A 401 -2.41 16.74 -16.67
CA ALA A 401 -2.99 16.04 -17.80
C ALA A 401 -4.45 15.63 -17.53
N ASP A 402 -4.76 15.12 -16.34
CA ASP A 402 -6.13 14.75 -15.98
C ASP A 402 -7.08 15.97 -15.96
N ILE A 403 -6.62 17.12 -15.45
CA ILE A 403 -7.38 18.39 -15.45
C ILE A 403 -7.66 18.83 -16.89
N HIS A 404 -6.63 18.91 -17.73
CA HIS A 404 -6.79 19.31 -19.13
C HIS A 404 -7.69 18.35 -19.89
N GLN A 405 -7.53 17.03 -19.69
CA GLN A 405 -8.38 16.03 -20.34
C GLN A 405 -9.85 16.20 -19.95
N LYS A 406 -10.13 16.51 -18.67
CA LYS A 406 -11.50 16.78 -18.20
C LYS A 406 -12.06 18.04 -18.85
N GLN A 407 -11.29 19.13 -18.92
CA GLN A 407 -11.69 20.38 -19.55
C GLN A 407 -11.97 20.18 -21.06
N GLU A 408 -11.07 19.54 -21.79
CA GLU A 408 -11.22 19.29 -23.22
C GLU A 408 -12.44 18.41 -23.53
N ARG A 409 -12.67 17.35 -22.75
CA ARG A 409 -13.86 16.51 -22.89
C ARG A 409 -15.15 17.32 -22.72
N GLN A 410 -15.18 18.25 -21.77
CA GLN A 410 -16.34 19.12 -21.55
C GLN A 410 -16.52 20.16 -22.66
N LYS A 411 -15.43 20.76 -23.17
CA LYS A 411 -15.48 21.67 -24.32
C LYS A 411 -16.07 20.97 -25.55
N GLN A 412 -15.64 19.74 -25.83
CA GLN A 412 -16.18 18.94 -26.93
C GLN A 412 -17.68 18.61 -26.74
N MET A 413 -18.09 18.26 -25.52
CA MET A 413 -19.51 18.04 -25.21
C MET A 413 -20.34 19.32 -25.35
N ASN A 414 -19.84 20.46 -24.90
CA ASN A 414 -20.54 21.73 -25.04
C ASN A 414 -20.61 22.21 -26.50
N LEU A 415 -19.59 21.95 -27.32
CA LEU A 415 -19.57 22.32 -28.74
C LEU A 415 -20.58 21.49 -29.56
N SER A 416 -20.85 20.25 -29.15
CA SER A 416 -21.83 19.37 -29.79
C SER A 416 -23.28 19.66 -29.38
N GLN A 417 -23.51 20.49 -28.36
CA GLN A 417 -24.85 20.90 -27.90
C GLN A 417 -25.22 22.26 -28.50
N LEU A 418 -26.22 22.30 -29.40
CA LEU A 418 -26.71 23.53 -30.06
C LEU A 418 -27.41 24.53 -29.11
N SER A 419 -27.65 24.14 -27.86
CA SER A 419 -28.44 24.92 -26.89
C SER A 419 -27.58 25.29 -25.69
N GLY A 420 -26.89 26.44 -25.74
CA GLY A 420 -26.23 27.10 -24.59
C GLY A 420 -25.40 26.17 -23.70
N GLY A 421 -24.11 26.00 -24.01
CA GLY A 421 -23.20 25.08 -23.30
C GLY A 421 -23.27 25.19 -21.77
N SER A 422 -23.27 24.04 -21.10
CA SER A 422 -23.25 24.00 -19.64
C SER A 422 -21.93 24.54 -19.08
N PRO A 423 -21.92 25.28 -17.95
CA PRO A 423 -20.68 25.81 -17.40
C PRO A 423 -19.71 24.67 -17.08
N MET A 424 -18.41 24.88 -17.35
CA MET A 424 -17.39 23.85 -17.16
C MET A 424 -17.32 23.42 -15.70
N ALA A 425 -17.39 22.11 -15.46
CA ALA A 425 -17.31 21.56 -14.12
C ALA A 425 -15.83 21.45 -13.71
N PRO A 426 -15.46 21.94 -12.51
CA PRO A 426 -14.09 21.95 -12.04
C PRO A 426 -13.55 20.53 -11.82
N TYR A 427 -12.23 20.40 -11.78
CA TYR A 427 -11.57 19.19 -11.30
C TYR A 427 -11.55 19.16 -9.77
N VAL A 428 -12.14 18.13 -9.15
CA VAL A 428 -12.38 18.06 -7.71
C VAL A 428 -11.43 17.05 -7.07
N MET A 429 -10.59 17.52 -6.15
CA MET A 429 -9.68 16.69 -5.37
C MET A 429 -10.05 16.71 -3.89
N THR A 430 -10.18 15.54 -3.27
CA THR A 430 -10.47 15.41 -1.84
C THR A 430 -9.25 14.90 -1.09
N PHE A 431 -8.83 15.64 -0.07
CA PHE A 431 -7.68 15.29 0.77
C PHE A 431 -8.18 14.60 2.03
N VAL A 432 -7.80 13.34 2.24
CA VAL A 432 -8.25 12.49 3.35
C VAL A 432 -7.06 11.94 4.13
N GLY A 433 -7.29 11.44 5.34
CA GLY A 433 -6.25 10.90 6.21
C GLY A 433 -6.54 11.11 7.69
N VAL A 434 -5.64 10.63 8.55
CA VAL A 434 -5.76 10.73 10.00
C VAL A 434 -5.39 12.14 10.51
N ASN A 435 -5.44 12.32 11.83
CA ASN A 435 -5.08 13.57 12.50
C ASN A 435 -3.58 13.83 12.41
N GLY A 436 -3.17 15.10 12.26
CA GLY A 436 -1.75 15.50 12.41
C GLY A 436 -0.78 15.13 11.29
N VAL A 437 -1.24 14.47 10.22
CA VAL A 437 -0.40 14.08 9.05
C VAL A 437 -0.13 15.21 8.06
N GLY A 438 -0.64 16.42 8.28
CA GLY A 438 -0.36 17.58 7.41
C GLY A 438 -1.26 17.72 6.18
N LYS A 439 -2.56 17.36 6.27
CA LYS A 439 -3.57 17.52 5.20
C LYS A 439 -3.67 18.95 4.68
N SER A 440 -4.11 19.89 5.53
CA SER A 440 -4.33 21.30 5.17
C SER A 440 -3.05 21.98 4.64
N THR A 441 -1.89 21.66 5.22
CA THR A 441 -0.59 22.19 4.77
C THR A 441 -0.24 21.70 3.36
N ASN A 442 -0.29 20.39 3.10
CA ASN A 442 0.06 19.86 1.77
C ASN A 442 -1.01 20.19 0.71
N LEU A 443 -2.28 20.31 1.10
CA LEU A 443 -3.32 20.88 0.23
C LEU A 443 -2.94 22.28 -0.23
N SER A 444 -2.42 23.12 0.67
CA SER A 444 -1.97 24.49 0.33
C SER A 444 -0.73 24.49 -0.56
N LYS A 445 0.17 23.50 -0.43
CA LYS A 445 1.30 23.31 -1.36
C LYS A 445 0.82 22.89 -2.75
N VAL A 446 -0.16 21.99 -2.83
CA VAL A 446 -0.79 21.61 -4.10
C VAL A 446 -1.50 22.80 -4.72
N ALA A 447 -2.20 23.62 -3.92
CA ALA A 447 -2.80 24.87 -4.40
C ALA A 447 -1.73 25.82 -4.98
N PHE A 448 -0.60 26.01 -4.29
CA PHE A 448 0.52 26.79 -4.81
C PHE A 448 1.02 26.24 -6.15
N TRP A 449 1.25 24.93 -6.24
CA TRP A 449 1.69 24.28 -7.49
C TRP A 449 0.69 24.46 -8.64
N LEU A 450 -0.62 24.38 -8.38
CA LEU A 450 -1.66 24.64 -9.38
C LEU A 450 -1.67 26.10 -9.83
N LEU A 451 -1.49 27.05 -8.91
CA LEU A 451 -1.37 28.48 -9.23
C LEU A 451 -0.14 28.77 -10.09
N GLN A 452 1.00 28.12 -9.82
CA GLN A 452 2.20 28.22 -10.70
C GLN A 452 1.93 27.72 -12.13
N ASN A 453 0.94 26.85 -12.29
CA ASN A 453 0.44 26.32 -13.55
C ASN A 453 -0.75 27.10 -14.12
N ARG A 454 -0.99 28.32 -13.60
CA ARG A 454 -2.02 29.26 -14.06
C ARG A 454 -3.47 28.76 -13.93
N LEU A 455 -3.73 27.84 -13.01
CA LEU A 455 -5.08 27.34 -12.75
C LEU A 455 -5.76 28.16 -11.64
N ARG A 456 -7.06 28.39 -11.79
CA ARG A 456 -7.90 29.02 -10.76
C ARG A 456 -8.35 27.97 -9.76
N VAL A 457 -8.05 28.19 -8.48
CA VAL A 457 -8.21 27.19 -7.41
C VAL A 457 -9.19 27.68 -6.35
N LEU A 458 -10.24 26.89 -6.09
CA LEU A 458 -11.12 27.07 -4.95
C LEU A 458 -10.74 26.07 -3.86
N ILE A 459 -10.49 26.52 -2.64
CA ILE A 459 -10.31 25.66 -1.46
C ILE A 459 -11.63 25.56 -0.72
N ALA A 460 -12.16 24.36 -0.51
CA ALA A 460 -13.36 24.11 0.29
C ALA A 460 -12.98 23.66 1.71
N ALA A 461 -13.33 24.45 2.72
CA ALA A 461 -13.09 24.16 4.12
C ALA A 461 -14.14 23.20 4.68
N CYS A 462 -13.91 21.90 4.54
CA CYS A 462 -14.80 20.85 5.05
C CYS A 462 -14.30 20.18 6.36
N ASP A 463 -13.23 20.69 6.96
CA ASP A 463 -12.86 20.39 8.36
C ASP A 463 -13.66 21.29 9.31
N THR A 464 -14.93 20.92 9.54
CA THR A 464 -15.86 21.68 10.40
C THR A 464 -15.83 21.27 11.87
N PHE A 465 -14.97 20.31 12.23
CA PHE A 465 -14.91 19.71 13.57
C PHE A 465 -13.73 20.24 14.41
N ARG A 466 -12.58 20.51 13.77
CA ARG A 466 -11.37 20.94 14.47
C ARG A 466 -11.32 22.47 14.59
N SER A 467 -11.27 22.98 15.81
CA SER A 467 -11.07 24.42 16.07
C SER A 467 -9.81 24.95 15.40
N GLY A 468 -9.90 26.12 14.76
CA GLY A 468 -8.80 26.76 14.06
C GLY A 468 -8.51 26.20 12.66
N ALA A 469 -9.20 25.16 12.20
CA ALA A 469 -8.98 24.58 10.88
C ALA A 469 -9.36 25.55 9.75
N VAL A 470 -10.46 26.29 9.93
CA VAL A 470 -10.92 27.28 8.95
C VAL A 470 -9.95 28.47 8.92
N GLU A 471 -9.54 28.99 10.08
CA GLU A 471 -8.54 30.07 10.19
C GLU A 471 -7.19 29.68 9.58
N GLN A 472 -6.78 28.42 9.74
CA GLN A 472 -5.57 27.88 9.13
C GLN A 472 -5.64 27.99 7.59
N LEU A 473 -6.74 27.54 6.98
CA LEU A 473 -6.94 27.65 5.53
C LEU A 473 -7.08 29.10 5.07
N ARG A 474 -7.76 29.96 5.85
CA ARG A 474 -7.88 31.40 5.57
C ARG A 474 -6.52 32.07 5.50
N THR A 475 -5.62 31.71 6.42
CA THR A 475 -4.23 32.18 6.42
C THR A 475 -3.49 31.73 5.17
N HIS A 476 -3.63 30.45 4.79
CA HIS A 476 -3.00 29.93 3.57
C HIS A 476 -3.52 30.62 2.31
N VAL A 477 -4.83 30.77 2.15
CA VAL A 477 -5.45 31.45 1.01
C VAL A 477 -5.02 32.91 0.93
N ARG A 478 -5.01 33.64 2.06
CA ARG A 478 -4.50 35.02 2.10
C ARG A 478 -3.04 35.10 1.63
N ASN A 479 -2.17 34.22 2.14
CA ASN A 479 -0.76 34.21 1.79
C ASN A 479 -0.56 33.84 0.31
N LEU A 480 -1.28 32.83 -0.19
CA LEU A 480 -1.22 32.42 -1.59
C LEU A 480 -1.79 33.49 -2.53
N GLY A 481 -2.85 34.20 -2.14
CA GLY A 481 -3.39 35.32 -2.90
C GLY A 481 -2.39 36.48 -3.05
N LYS A 482 -1.66 36.81 -1.96
CA LYS A 482 -0.55 37.78 -2.01
C LYS A 482 0.57 37.33 -2.94
N LEU A 483 0.87 36.02 -2.98
CA LEU A 483 1.88 35.47 -3.88
C LEU A 483 1.41 35.40 -5.34
N GLY A 484 0.11 35.17 -5.58
CA GLY A 484 -0.53 35.15 -6.90
C GLY A 484 -0.28 36.44 -7.69
N GLY A 485 -0.50 37.60 -7.04
CA GLY A 485 -0.21 38.90 -7.65
C GLY A 485 1.27 39.13 -7.98
N ALA A 486 2.20 38.45 -7.31
CA ALA A 486 3.63 38.52 -7.64
C ALA A 486 4.03 37.59 -8.79
N ILE A 487 3.23 36.57 -9.10
CA ILE A 487 3.44 35.67 -10.25
C ILE A 487 3.08 36.38 -11.56
N GLU A 488 2.07 37.25 -11.54
CA GLU A 488 1.61 38.04 -12.71
C GLU A 488 2.67 39.02 -13.23
N HIS A 489 3.56 39.53 -12.37
CA HIS A 489 4.57 40.54 -12.76
C HIS A 489 5.85 39.97 -13.39
N ASN A 490 6.05 38.65 -13.45
CA ASN A 490 7.27 38.03 -14.02
C ASN A 490 7.13 37.55 -15.47
N SER A 491 6.01 37.82 -16.14
CA SER A 491 5.82 37.51 -17.57
C SER A 491 5.99 38.75 -18.46
N PHE A 492 6.96 38.68 -19.36
CA PHE A 492 7.27 39.69 -20.39
C PHE A 492 6.30 39.65 -21.60
N ASP A 493 5.16 38.96 -21.50
CA ASP A 493 4.16 38.88 -22.57
C ASP A 493 2.88 39.61 -22.15
N SER A 494 2.71 40.81 -22.70
CA SER A 494 1.64 41.77 -22.42
C SER A 494 0.28 41.43 -23.06
N ASN A 495 -0.02 40.17 -23.40
CA ASN A 495 -1.20 39.82 -24.22
C ASN A 495 -2.06 38.62 -23.75
N HIS A 496 -1.96 38.16 -22.50
CA HIS A 496 -2.97 37.25 -21.93
C HIS A 496 -3.28 37.57 -20.46
N GLU A 497 -4.33 38.37 -20.24
CA GLU A 497 -5.02 38.53 -18.96
C GLU A 497 -5.74 37.22 -18.56
N GLU A 498 -5.00 36.19 -18.15
CA GLU A 498 -5.57 35.06 -17.39
C GLU A 498 -5.08 35.17 -15.95
N SER A 499 -5.87 35.88 -15.13
CA SER A 499 -5.58 36.10 -13.72
C SER A 499 -5.67 34.81 -12.93
N THR A 500 -4.58 34.47 -12.23
CA THR A 500 -4.58 33.34 -11.30
C THR A 500 -5.44 33.70 -10.09
N LYS A 501 -6.55 32.98 -9.89
CA LYS A 501 -7.49 33.20 -8.78
C LYS A 501 -7.36 32.11 -7.73
N ILE A 502 -7.27 32.50 -6.46
CA ILE A 502 -7.44 31.58 -5.32
C ILE A 502 -8.48 32.13 -4.35
N GLU A 503 -9.37 31.26 -3.88
CA GLU A 503 -10.44 31.64 -2.96
C GLU A 503 -10.75 30.53 -1.94
N LEU A 504 -11.27 30.92 -0.77
CA LEU A 504 -11.72 30.00 0.29
C LEU A 504 -13.25 29.96 0.29
N PHE A 505 -13.82 28.77 0.14
CA PHE A 505 -15.23 28.50 0.42
C PHE A 505 -15.38 27.91 1.82
N GLU A 506 -16.05 28.64 2.70
CA GLU A 506 -16.31 28.22 4.07
C GLU A 506 -17.76 28.53 4.49
N LYS A 507 -18.26 27.77 5.48
CA LYS A 507 -19.56 28.04 6.11
C LYS A 507 -19.46 28.08 7.64
N GLY A 508 -18.25 28.13 8.20
CA GLY A 508 -18.02 28.03 9.64
C GLY A 508 -18.09 26.61 10.19
N TYR A 509 -18.09 26.49 11.53
CA TYR A 509 -17.99 25.22 12.27
C TYR A 509 -19.33 24.49 12.43
N GLY A 510 -19.27 23.18 12.70
CA GLY A 510 -20.43 22.36 13.06
C GLY A 510 -21.41 22.02 11.91
N LYS A 511 -21.07 22.39 10.66
CA LYS A 511 -21.89 22.11 9.47
C LYS A 511 -21.50 20.82 8.77
N ASP A 512 -22.43 20.29 7.98
CA ASP A 512 -22.24 19.05 7.20
C ASP A 512 -21.19 19.24 6.10
N ALA A 513 -20.05 18.54 6.23
CA ALA A 513 -18.95 18.58 5.30
C ALA A 513 -19.35 18.22 3.86
N ALA A 514 -20.26 17.24 3.70
CA ALA A 514 -20.74 16.83 2.38
C ALA A 514 -21.54 17.95 1.67
N GLY A 515 -22.34 18.70 2.42
CA GLY A 515 -23.10 19.84 1.93
C GLY A 515 -22.20 21.02 1.56
N ILE A 516 -21.20 21.35 2.39
CA ILE A 516 -20.23 22.41 2.09
C ILE A 516 -19.48 22.11 0.80
N ALA A 517 -18.99 20.87 0.63
CA ALA A 517 -18.31 20.47 -0.61
C ALA A 517 -19.23 20.62 -1.83
N LYS A 518 -20.51 20.26 -1.71
CA LYS A 518 -21.48 20.36 -2.82
C LYS A 518 -21.72 21.81 -3.22
N GLU A 519 -21.92 22.68 -2.24
CA GLU A 519 -22.08 24.12 -2.49
C GLU A 519 -20.80 24.73 -3.07
N ALA A 520 -19.61 24.33 -2.59
CA ALA A 520 -18.33 24.80 -3.10
C ALA A 520 -18.12 24.40 -4.57
N ILE A 521 -18.45 23.17 -4.95
CA ILE A 521 -18.35 22.71 -6.35
C ILE A 521 -19.32 23.49 -7.25
N GLN A 522 -20.54 23.76 -6.78
CA GLN A 522 -21.51 24.55 -7.53
C GLN A 522 -21.09 26.02 -7.66
N TYR A 523 -20.53 26.60 -6.59
CA TYR A 523 -19.95 27.93 -6.61
C TYR A 523 -18.77 27.99 -7.59
N ALA A 524 -17.85 27.03 -7.52
CA ALA A 524 -16.74 26.91 -8.46
C ALA A 524 -17.19 26.84 -9.91
N LYS A 525 -18.24 26.06 -10.20
CA LYS A 525 -18.82 25.96 -11.54
C LYS A 525 -19.39 27.30 -12.04
N THR A 526 -19.97 28.09 -11.15
CA THR A 526 -20.62 29.37 -11.48
C THR A 526 -19.59 30.48 -11.67
N GLU A 527 -18.60 30.54 -10.79
CA GLU A 527 -17.49 31.51 -10.82
C GLU A 527 -16.35 31.10 -11.77
N GLY A 528 -16.48 29.93 -12.41
CA GLY A 528 -15.53 29.41 -13.38
C GLY A 528 -14.20 28.98 -12.79
N PHE A 529 -14.09 28.45 -11.57
CA PHE A 529 -12.83 27.87 -11.10
C PHE A 529 -12.46 26.59 -11.85
N ASP A 530 -11.16 26.36 -12.05
CA ASP A 530 -10.67 25.18 -12.77
C ASP A 530 -10.54 23.97 -11.85
N VAL A 531 -10.19 24.20 -10.58
CA VAL A 531 -9.93 23.14 -9.58
C VAL A 531 -10.61 23.48 -8.25
N VAL A 532 -11.19 22.45 -7.62
CA VAL A 532 -11.68 22.50 -6.23
C VAL A 532 -10.86 21.55 -5.36
N LEU A 533 -10.25 22.07 -4.30
CA LEU A 533 -9.52 21.29 -3.30
C LEU A 533 -10.35 21.20 -2.01
N ILE A 534 -10.80 20.01 -1.67
CA ILE A 534 -11.60 19.76 -0.47
C ILE A 534 -10.68 19.35 0.67
N ASP A 535 -10.54 20.21 1.68
CA ASP A 535 -9.88 19.87 2.94
C ASP A 535 -10.89 19.22 3.88
N THR A 536 -10.54 18.07 4.45
CA THR A 536 -11.46 17.34 5.33
C THR A 536 -10.84 17.11 6.71
N ALA A 537 -11.68 17.00 7.73
CA ALA A 537 -11.24 16.72 9.10
C ALA A 537 -10.34 15.48 9.17
N GLY A 538 -9.33 15.46 10.04
CA GLY A 538 -8.64 14.19 10.29
C GLY A 538 -9.56 13.22 11.02
N ARG A 539 -9.49 11.93 10.68
CA ARG A 539 -10.23 10.90 11.44
C ARG A 539 -9.49 9.57 11.48
N MET A 540 -9.65 8.87 12.59
CA MET A 540 -9.12 7.52 12.75
C MET A 540 -9.99 6.52 11.98
N GLN A 541 -9.36 5.46 11.49
CA GLN A 541 -9.96 4.42 10.66
C GLN A 541 -11.08 3.64 11.35
N ASP A 542 -11.11 3.63 12.67
CA ASP A 542 -12.09 2.97 13.54
C ASP A 542 -13.27 3.87 13.94
N ASN A 543 -13.20 5.18 13.66
CA ASN A 543 -14.29 6.11 13.96
C ASN A 543 -15.38 6.02 12.88
N GLU A 544 -16.30 5.08 13.05
CA GLU A 544 -17.41 4.83 12.11
C GLU A 544 -18.24 6.08 11.79
N PRO A 545 -18.71 6.91 12.76
CA PRO A 545 -19.48 8.11 12.43
C PRO A 545 -18.74 9.07 11.49
N LEU A 546 -17.44 9.30 11.73
CA LEU A 546 -16.63 10.18 10.90
C LEU A 546 -16.32 9.57 9.53
N MET A 547 -16.12 8.25 9.46
CA MET A 547 -15.91 7.54 8.20
C MET A 547 -17.18 7.45 7.35
N ARG A 548 -18.36 7.32 7.98
CA ARG A 548 -19.66 7.39 7.31
C ARG A 548 -19.91 8.78 6.73
N ALA A 549 -19.60 9.84 7.49
CA ALA A 549 -19.67 11.22 7.00
C ALA A 549 -18.74 11.45 5.80
N LEU A 550 -17.52 10.89 5.83
CA LEU A 550 -16.60 10.93 4.70
C LEU A 550 -17.13 10.14 3.48
N GLY A 551 -17.69 8.95 3.70
CA GLY A 551 -18.33 8.16 2.64
C GLY A 551 -19.46 8.94 1.97
N LYS A 552 -20.33 9.59 2.76
CA LYS A 552 -21.37 10.49 2.26
C LYS A 552 -20.79 11.64 1.43
N LEU A 553 -19.72 12.30 1.89
CA LEU A 553 -19.05 13.37 1.14
C LEU A 553 -18.59 12.87 -0.23
N VAL A 554 -17.96 11.70 -0.29
CA VAL A 554 -17.48 11.12 -1.55
C VAL A 554 -18.63 10.76 -2.49
N VAL A 555 -19.70 10.15 -1.99
CA VAL A 555 -20.87 9.76 -2.81
C VAL A 555 -21.59 10.98 -3.37
N VAL A 556 -21.85 11.98 -2.54
CA VAL A 556 -22.60 13.20 -2.94
C VAL A 556 -21.83 14.05 -3.94
N ASN A 557 -20.50 14.13 -3.79
CA ASN A 557 -19.68 15.08 -4.54
C ASN A 557 -18.86 14.46 -5.68
N GLN A 558 -18.78 13.12 -5.74
CA GLN A 558 -18.09 12.37 -6.78
C GLN A 558 -16.71 12.97 -7.19
N PRO A 559 -15.76 13.09 -6.25
CA PRO A 559 -14.47 13.71 -6.55
C PRO A 559 -13.72 12.96 -7.65
N ASP A 560 -12.96 13.68 -8.48
CA ASP A 560 -12.14 13.11 -9.56
C ASP A 560 -10.92 12.37 -9.00
N LYS A 561 -10.38 12.84 -7.87
CA LYS A 561 -9.29 12.18 -7.14
C LYS A 561 -9.51 12.23 -5.63
N ILE A 562 -9.32 11.08 -4.98
CA ILE A 562 -9.25 10.96 -3.53
C ILE A 562 -7.79 10.72 -3.13
N LEU A 563 -7.17 11.73 -2.53
CA LEU A 563 -5.77 11.70 -2.14
C LEU A 563 -5.64 11.42 -0.64
N PHE A 564 -5.03 10.29 -0.29
CA PHE A 564 -4.71 9.96 1.08
C PHE A 564 -3.40 10.62 1.49
N VAL A 565 -3.45 11.44 2.54
CA VAL A 565 -2.28 12.09 3.11
C VAL A 565 -1.77 11.22 4.27
N GLY A 566 -0.57 10.66 4.10
CA GLY A 566 0.11 9.83 5.08
C GLY A 566 1.45 10.45 5.48
N GLU A 567 1.97 10.09 6.66
CA GLU A 567 3.29 10.54 7.09
C GLU A 567 4.34 9.43 6.90
N ALA A 568 5.54 9.83 6.50
CA ALA A 568 6.63 8.90 6.23
C ALA A 568 7.22 8.25 7.50
N LEU A 569 6.98 8.87 8.67
CA LEU A 569 7.46 8.41 9.97
C LEU A 569 6.77 7.13 10.43
N VAL A 570 5.54 6.87 9.96
CA VAL A 570 4.73 5.75 10.44
C VAL A 570 5.18 4.48 9.73
N GLY A 571 5.70 3.53 10.50
CA GLY A 571 6.13 2.21 10.04
C GLY A 571 4.96 1.23 9.89
N ASN A 572 4.92 0.20 10.73
CA ASN A 572 3.90 -0.87 10.63
C ASN A 572 2.45 -0.37 10.75
N GLU A 573 2.21 0.68 11.54
CA GLU A 573 0.86 1.23 11.72
C GLU A 573 0.29 1.86 10.44
N ALA A 574 1.16 2.28 9.51
CA ALA A 574 0.73 2.91 8.26
C ALA A 574 -0.05 1.92 7.40
N VAL A 575 0.34 0.65 7.42
CA VAL A 575 -0.33 -0.43 6.67
C VAL A 575 -1.72 -0.67 7.22
N ASP A 576 -1.84 -0.86 8.54
CA ASP A 576 -3.14 -1.12 9.17
C ASP A 576 -4.09 0.07 9.04
N GLN A 577 -3.57 1.27 9.30
CA GLN A 577 -4.29 2.53 9.14
C GLN A 577 -4.80 2.68 7.71
N LEU A 578 -3.93 2.54 6.70
CA LEU A 578 -4.29 2.72 5.30
C LEU A 578 -5.28 1.65 4.82
N THR A 579 -5.04 0.38 5.17
CA THR A 579 -5.92 -0.75 4.81
C THR A 579 -7.32 -0.54 5.38
N LYS A 580 -7.43 -0.24 6.67
CA LYS A 580 -8.72 -0.03 7.34
C LYS A 580 -9.40 1.22 6.83
N PHE A 581 -8.65 2.30 6.58
CA PHE A 581 -9.20 3.54 6.04
C PHE A 581 -9.80 3.33 4.65
N ASP A 582 -9.07 2.70 3.72
CA ASP A 582 -9.56 2.40 2.37
C ASP A 582 -10.76 1.45 2.39
N LYS A 583 -10.69 0.38 3.20
CA LYS A 583 -11.81 -0.56 3.37
C LYS A 583 -13.07 0.13 3.90
N SER A 584 -12.91 0.96 4.93
CA SER A 584 -14.01 1.72 5.53
C SER A 584 -14.60 2.72 4.53
N LEU A 585 -13.75 3.44 3.80
CA LEU A 585 -14.19 4.35 2.74
C LEU A 585 -14.97 3.64 1.63
N LYS A 586 -14.47 2.50 1.13
CA LYS A 586 -15.17 1.67 0.13
C LYS A 586 -16.50 1.15 0.66
N THR A 587 -16.54 0.73 1.92
CA THR A 587 -17.77 0.22 2.57
C THR A 587 -18.83 1.32 2.63
N PHE A 588 -18.50 2.50 3.17
CA PHE A 588 -19.48 3.56 3.35
C PHE A 588 -19.85 4.30 2.07
N SER A 589 -18.95 4.37 1.07
CA SER A 589 -19.28 4.93 -0.24
C SER A 589 -20.08 3.97 -1.13
N GLY A 590 -19.96 2.66 -0.90
CA GLY A 590 -20.69 1.62 -1.63
C GLY A 590 -22.09 1.30 -1.06
N LEU A 591 -22.53 1.94 0.02
CA LEU A 591 -23.85 1.70 0.61
C LEU A 591 -25.00 2.10 -0.33
N ASP A 592 -24.88 3.28 -0.97
CA ASP A 592 -25.93 3.83 -1.83
C ASP A 592 -25.56 3.77 -3.33
N SER A 593 -24.29 3.54 -3.67
CA SER A 593 -23.80 3.50 -5.04
C SER A 593 -23.33 2.10 -5.42
N HIS A 594 -23.68 1.60 -6.61
CA HIS A 594 -23.25 0.30 -7.11
C HIS A 594 -21.73 0.20 -7.38
N LEU A 595 -20.95 1.26 -7.15
CA LEU A 595 -19.51 1.28 -7.37
C LEU A 595 -18.77 1.88 -6.15
N PRO A 596 -18.14 1.07 -5.29
CA PRO A 596 -17.41 1.57 -4.13
C PRO A 596 -16.22 2.43 -4.58
N ARG A 597 -16.04 3.60 -3.96
CA ARG A 597 -14.90 4.50 -4.21
C ARG A 597 -13.85 4.34 -3.12
N GLY A 598 -12.61 4.10 -3.54
CA GLY A 598 -11.45 4.01 -2.66
C GLY A 598 -10.52 5.20 -2.80
N ILE A 599 -9.32 5.08 -2.24
CA ILE A 599 -8.22 6.02 -2.43
C ILE A 599 -7.67 5.89 -3.87
N ASP A 600 -7.38 7.01 -4.52
CA ASP A 600 -6.85 7.07 -5.90
C ASP A 600 -5.34 7.42 -5.94
N GLY A 601 -4.77 7.90 -4.83
CA GLY A 601 -3.36 8.27 -4.74
C GLY A 601 -2.95 8.67 -3.33
N ILE A 602 -1.64 8.72 -3.09
CA ILE A 602 -1.03 9.01 -1.78
C ILE A 602 -0.19 10.28 -1.86
N ILE A 603 -0.31 11.16 -0.86
CA ILE A 603 0.65 12.24 -0.60
C ILE A 603 1.44 11.85 0.66
N LEU A 604 2.75 11.67 0.51
CA LEU A 604 3.63 11.26 1.60
C LEU A 604 4.30 12.47 2.22
N THR A 605 4.00 12.75 3.49
CA THR A 605 4.43 13.96 4.19
C THR A 605 5.56 13.68 5.18
N LYS A 606 6.17 14.76 5.71
CA LYS A 606 7.28 14.70 6.68
C LYS A 606 8.46 13.87 6.16
N PHE A 607 8.66 13.85 4.85
CA PHE A 607 9.69 13.02 4.22
C PHE A 607 11.10 13.56 4.51
N ASP A 608 11.21 14.83 4.87
CA ASP A 608 12.40 15.48 5.41
C ASP A 608 12.88 14.91 6.74
N THR A 609 11.99 14.25 7.49
CA THR A 609 12.30 13.77 8.85
C THR A 609 12.80 12.32 8.91
N ILE A 610 12.78 11.59 7.80
CA ILE A 610 13.00 10.12 7.79
C ILE A 610 14.38 9.70 7.30
N ASP A 611 15.32 10.62 7.09
CA ASP A 611 16.67 10.30 6.59
C ASP A 611 16.65 9.27 5.44
N ASP A 612 17.20 8.08 5.67
CA ASP A 612 17.32 6.98 4.71
C ASP A 612 16.20 5.93 4.85
N LYS A 613 15.29 6.12 5.82
CA LYS A 613 14.19 5.21 6.17
C LYS A 613 12.96 5.42 5.30
N VAL A 614 13.15 5.31 3.98
CA VAL A 614 12.12 5.55 2.96
C VAL A 614 11.08 4.43 2.81
N GLY A 615 11.15 3.39 3.64
CA GLY A 615 10.33 2.18 3.53
C GLY A 615 8.83 2.36 3.74
N ALA A 616 8.39 3.48 4.33
CA ALA A 616 6.97 3.82 4.41
C ALA A 616 6.35 4.00 3.01
N ALA A 617 7.11 4.57 2.06
CA ALA A 617 6.66 4.74 0.68
C ALA A 617 6.33 3.40 0.00
N LEU A 618 7.24 2.43 0.15
CA LEU A 618 7.03 1.06 -0.32
C LEU A 618 5.85 0.39 0.38
N SER A 619 5.71 0.61 1.68
CA SER A 619 4.68 -0.04 2.49
C SER A 619 3.27 0.43 2.11
N MET A 620 3.09 1.75 1.94
CA MET A 620 1.79 2.31 1.55
C MET A 620 1.40 1.94 0.11
N THR A 621 2.34 2.01 -0.84
CA THR A 621 2.09 1.64 -2.24
C THR A 621 1.75 0.16 -2.40
N TYR A 622 2.47 -0.73 -1.70
CA TYR A 622 2.18 -2.18 -1.71
C TYR A 622 0.80 -2.51 -1.10
N THR A 623 0.34 -1.74 -0.12
CA THR A 623 -0.90 -2.05 0.62
C THR A 623 -2.16 -1.81 -0.20
N ILE A 624 -2.26 -0.65 -0.87
CA ILE A 624 -3.48 -0.28 -1.62
C ILE A 624 -3.28 -0.27 -3.14
N ASN A 625 -2.07 -0.56 -3.62
CA ASN A 625 -1.72 -0.55 -5.04
C ASN A 625 -2.06 0.79 -5.74
N GLN A 626 -1.89 1.90 -4.99
CA GLN A 626 -2.08 3.26 -5.49
C GLN A 626 -0.74 4.01 -5.49
N PRO A 627 -0.55 4.96 -6.41
CA PRO A 627 0.71 5.65 -6.57
C PRO A 627 0.92 6.73 -5.50
N ILE A 628 2.18 7.02 -5.19
CA ILE A 628 2.54 8.24 -4.47
C ILE A 628 2.59 9.37 -5.48
N VAL A 629 1.67 10.31 -5.33
CA VAL A 629 1.50 11.45 -6.24
C VAL A 629 2.51 12.55 -5.92
N PHE A 630 2.63 12.90 -4.65
CA PHE A 630 3.57 13.91 -4.19
C PHE A 630 4.22 13.51 -2.86
N VAL A 631 5.38 14.13 -2.62
CA VAL A 631 6.13 14.01 -1.37
C VAL A 631 6.29 15.41 -0.76
N GLY A 632 5.83 15.58 0.47
CA GLY A 632 6.03 16.78 1.26
C GLY A 632 7.34 16.71 2.05
N THR A 633 8.26 17.64 1.79
CA THR A 633 9.65 17.63 2.30
C THR A 633 9.97 18.81 3.22
N GLY A 634 8.98 19.30 3.96
CA GLY A 634 9.12 20.51 4.77
C GLY A 634 7.79 21.21 5.01
N GLN A 635 7.83 22.47 5.42
CA GLN A 635 6.65 23.25 5.83
C GLN A 635 6.27 24.36 4.83
N THR A 636 7.19 24.77 3.97
CA THR A 636 6.97 25.87 3.01
C THR A 636 6.16 25.40 1.80
N TYR A 637 5.69 26.33 0.97
CA TYR A 637 4.90 25.97 -0.23
C TYR A 637 5.72 25.28 -1.32
N THR A 638 7.03 25.49 -1.32
CA THR A 638 7.98 24.89 -2.27
C THR A 638 8.45 23.49 -1.86
N ASP A 639 8.15 23.06 -0.64
CA ASP A 639 8.47 21.75 -0.09
C ASP A 639 7.49 20.66 -0.55
N LEU A 640 7.19 20.64 -1.85
CA LEU A 640 6.41 19.63 -2.54
C LEU A 640 7.27 19.09 -3.70
N LYS A 641 7.44 17.77 -3.76
CA LYS A 641 8.34 17.10 -4.69
C LYS A 641 7.69 15.89 -5.34
N ASN A 642 8.23 15.49 -6.50
CA ASN A 642 7.90 14.21 -7.13
C ASN A 642 8.75 13.08 -6.54
N LEU A 643 8.17 11.88 -6.45
CA LEU A 643 8.88 10.68 -6.00
C LEU A 643 9.55 9.98 -7.18
N LYS A 644 10.89 9.95 -7.21
CA LYS A 644 11.64 9.11 -8.15
C LYS A 644 11.77 7.68 -7.62
N VAL A 645 11.17 6.72 -8.33
CA VAL A 645 11.22 5.28 -7.98
C VAL A 645 12.67 4.82 -7.78
N ASN A 646 13.56 5.14 -8.73
CA ASN A 646 14.96 4.74 -8.66
C ASN A 646 15.68 5.26 -7.39
N HIS A 647 15.32 6.45 -6.91
CA HIS A 647 15.93 7.01 -5.70
C HIS A 647 15.49 6.24 -4.44
N VAL A 648 14.20 5.89 -4.35
CA VAL A 648 13.67 5.10 -3.24
C VAL A 648 14.26 3.70 -3.24
N VAL A 649 14.30 3.04 -4.41
CA VAL A 649 14.87 1.69 -4.55
C VAL A 649 16.34 1.71 -4.14
N ASN A 650 17.14 2.65 -4.65
CA ASN A 650 18.54 2.77 -4.27
C ASN A 650 18.73 3.04 -2.76
N ALA A 651 17.88 3.86 -2.15
CA ALA A 651 17.95 4.15 -0.71
C ALA A 651 17.57 2.94 0.17
N LEU A 652 16.67 2.07 -0.30
CA LEU A 652 16.33 0.81 0.37
C LEU A 652 17.44 -0.24 0.25
N MET A 653 18.12 -0.27 -0.90
CA MET A 653 19.18 -1.23 -1.20
C MET A 653 20.53 -0.90 -0.55
N ARG A 654 20.78 0.38 -0.23
CA ARG A 654 21.97 0.86 0.50
C ARG A 654 21.88 0.55 1.99
#